data_AF-A0A1V5BMY9-F1
#
_entry.id   AF-A0A1V5BMY9-F1
#
_cell.length_a   1.000
_cell.length_b   1.000
_cell.length_c   1.000
_cell.angle_alpha   90.00
_cell.angle_beta   90.00
_cell.angle_gamma   90.00
#
_symmetry.space_group_name_H-M   'P 1'
#
loop_
_entity.id
_entity.type
_entity.pdbx_description
1 polymer ?
#
loop_
_entity_poly.entity_id
_entity_poly.type
_entity_poly.pdbx_seq_one_letter_code
_entity_poly.pdbx_strand_id
1 'polypeptide(L)'
;MNWRNWTACIVGSCFILGVFLLHQGVAVAEVAPADLKEAETFENGAAINQKAAADGARYAVSLEQAIQIARQAFAVPGELDQFSSGFSQSEQNSFWNLRWYRNSEPGGEMNVKVDAGTGEIWSMYKWLPRGPGVVYRGLPRYSREQSEAMAAALAQKLQPGRFGETSLQPGSDYVPPLSVNEREQVEYNFYYARYVDGVIYSDNGISVAVNGDTNEVIRFDVNWEEARDFPPPAGKIAPEQAEQVFYSESAPELYYYRPYAPYGVEAPVQLVYKLPESRRQVVIDALTGELLNNEASYNYKQASMPDGAGGAGNYLFDQAIRLNPAEEDQVDRLKNVIPQDEALKIAKSAVAIPPKYVLTSSRLEQDYSFKENKSWEFSWQAGDGSDDGGMDVSVNAVNGELVAFSRRYNRYEDLKSPVVKFSDEEALHIAEDYIEKNQPGRWAQVVFGSLRPVQGLVIDPLEEPRPRAYAINYTRVTNGVKFPQNGFDLEVNSATGEINSYRMTWWDVQFPDPQGVISQEAAADNYLREAPLTLGYLRTWAPEKSVKPREEGKVHLVYYQPNRNFAMLDAFTGRILDEEGKTVTPAGEKESFSDLAGHPACEAVELLAEAGIVTGADGRFRPDDPVTQAELIAMLVKSSGRSPGAAAGGKEPWYRSYYDTAELLGIIRAGEKPEPDAAVNREDLARLAVQTMGLYNVARLSNIYVLDFQDANDISENLRGHAALSVALGLIKPVEGKFEPKAVVTRAEAAETIVRLLINGK
;
A
#
# COMPACT_ATOMS: atom_id res chain seq x y z
N MET A 1 -9.17 -40.63 -52.53
CA MET A 1 -10.33 -39.88 -53.07
C MET A 1 -9.96 -38.41 -53.06
N ASN A 2 -9.35 -37.93 -54.15
CA ASN A 2 -9.95 -37.09 -55.23
C ASN A 2 -10.17 -35.65 -54.79
N TRP A 3 -9.25 -34.72 -55.15
CA TRP A 3 -9.25 -33.84 -56.35
C TRP A 3 -10.21 -32.64 -56.15
N ARG A 4 -10.01 -31.36 -56.53
CA ARG A 4 -9.07 -30.56 -57.36
C ARG A 4 -9.92 -29.39 -57.90
N ASN A 5 -9.47 -28.13 -57.76
CA ASN A 5 -9.70 -26.92 -58.59
C ASN A 5 -11.13 -26.44 -59.02
N TRP A 6 -11.38 -25.11 -59.05
CA TRP A 6 -11.44 -24.22 -60.26
C TRP A 6 -12.11 -22.84 -59.99
N THR A 7 -11.36 -21.76 -60.27
CA THR A 7 -11.67 -20.47 -60.97
C THR A 7 -13.00 -19.69 -60.83
N ALA A 8 -12.86 -18.44 -60.37
CA ALA A 8 -13.03 -17.13 -61.05
C ALA A 8 -14.17 -16.80 -62.05
N CYS A 9 -14.82 -15.67 -61.74
CA CYS A 9 -15.29 -14.53 -62.57
C CYS A 9 -16.41 -14.69 -63.62
N ILE A 10 -17.52 -13.96 -63.41
CA ILE A 10 -18.33 -13.34 -64.48
C ILE A 10 -18.62 -11.87 -64.14
N VAL A 11 -18.47 -11.05 -65.18
CA VAL A 11 -18.64 -9.60 -65.32
C VAL A 11 -20.12 -9.23 -65.44
N GLY A 12 -20.50 -8.04 -64.94
CA GLY A 12 -21.78 -7.41 -65.25
C GLY A 12 -21.75 -5.91 -64.90
N SER A 13 -21.42 -5.08 -65.88
CA SER A 13 -21.24 -3.64 -65.75
C SER A 13 -22.54 -2.83 -65.91
N CYS A 14 -22.52 -1.63 -65.32
CA CYS A 14 -23.00 -0.34 -65.84
C CYS A 14 -24.38 0.26 -65.45
N PHE A 15 -24.29 1.46 -64.82
CA PHE A 15 -24.97 2.75 -65.14
C PHE A 15 -26.51 2.84 -64.95
N ILE A 16 -27.19 3.94 -64.57
CA ILE A 16 -26.89 5.31 -64.10
C ILE A 16 -28.23 5.96 -63.62
N LEU A 17 -28.16 7.01 -62.78
CA LEU A 17 -29.12 8.11 -62.47
C LEU A 17 -30.67 7.89 -62.37
N GLY A 18 -31.23 8.29 -61.23
CA GLY A 18 -31.80 9.66 -61.06
C GLY A 18 -33.33 9.90 -61.16
N VAL A 19 -33.83 10.64 -60.16
CA VAL A 19 -34.86 11.73 -60.21
C VAL A 19 -36.35 11.42 -59.88
N PHE A 20 -36.78 12.04 -58.75
CA PHE A 20 -38.05 12.73 -58.37
C PHE A 20 -39.46 12.20 -58.72
N LEU A 21 -40.40 12.29 -57.74
CA LEU A 21 -41.46 13.34 -57.63
C LEU A 21 -42.49 13.08 -56.48
N LEU A 22 -42.79 14.17 -55.72
CA LEU A 22 -44.12 14.68 -55.24
C LEU A 22 -44.98 13.85 -54.26
N HIS A 23 -45.79 14.39 -53.33
CA HIS A 23 -46.04 15.68 -52.65
C HIS A 23 -47.27 15.39 -51.75
N GLN A 24 -47.43 16.06 -50.58
CA GLN A 24 -48.70 16.72 -50.16
C GLN A 24 -48.41 17.70 -49.01
N GLY A 25 -48.84 18.96 -49.19
CA GLY A 25 -48.85 20.04 -48.18
C GLY A 25 -49.99 19.90 -47.18
N VAL A 26 -50.11 20.71 -46.12
CA VAL A 26 -50.64 22.11 -46.08
C VAL A 26 -50.21 22.74 -44.73
N ALA A 27 -49.39 23.80 -44.69
CA ALA A 27 -49.66 25.26 -44.49
C ALA A 27 -49.88 25.72 -43.02
N VAL A 28 -49.48 26.91 -42.52
CA VAL A 28 -48.61 28.07 -42.87
C VAL A 28 -48.53 28.91 -41.56
N ALA A 29 -47.38 29.53 -41.26
CA ALA A 29 -47.29 30.95 -40.81
C ALA A 29 -45.82 31.36 -40.56
N GLU A 30 -45.34 32.28 -41.40
CA GLU A 30 -44.10 33.05 -41.26
C GLU A 30 -44.23 34.12 -40.16
N VAL A 31 -43.16 34.31 -39.37
CA VAL A 31 -42.90 35.55 -38.63
C VAL A 31 -41.44 35.94 -38.88
N ALA A 32 -41.23 37.13 -39.44
CA ALA A 32 -39.91 37.76 -39.64
C ALA A 32 -39.37 38.36 -38.32
N PRO A 33 -38.05 38.56 -38.18
CA PRO A 33 -37.41 38.80 -36.90
C PRO A 33 -37.48 40.27 -36.47
N ALA A 34 -37.67 40.51 -35.18
CA ALA A 34 -37.50 41.81 -34.55
C ALA A 34 -36.54 41.67 -33.36
N ASP A 35 -35.61 42.62 -33.28
CA ASP A 35 -34.49 42.74 -32.35
C ASP A 35 -34.83 42.49 -30.88
N LEU A 36 -34.02 41.65 -30.22
CA LEU A 36 -33.81 41.71 -28.78
C LEU A 36 -32.31 41.61 -28.47
N LYS A 37 -31.90 42.58 -27.64
CA LYS A 37 -30.54 42.93 -27.24
C LYS A 37 -29.83 41.86 -26.42
N GLU A 38 -28.51 41.93 -26.53
CA GLU A 38 -27.46 41.22 -25.81
C GLU A 38 -27.78 40.92 -24.33
N ALA A 39 -27.69 39.63 -23.99
CA ALA A 39 -27.37 39.18 -22.64
C ALA A 39 -26.00 38.51 -22.72
N GLU A 40 -25.01 39.17 -22.10
CA GLU A 40 -23.64 38.65 -21.93
C GLU A 40 -23.70 37.29 -21.23
N THR A 41 -23.27 36.25 -21.94
CA THR A 41 -23.01 34.94 -21.38
C THR A 41 -21.52 34.84 -21.09
N PHE A 42 -21.18 34.52 -19.84
CA PHE A 42 -19.84 34.17 -19.41
C PHE A 42 -19.35 32.92 -20.17
N GLU A 43 -18.58 33.10 -21.24
CA GLU A 43 -17.77 32.05 -21.85
C GLU A 43 -16.50 31.84 -21.00
N ASN A 44 -16.45 30.76 -20.23
CA ASN A 44 -15.26 30.36 -19.48
C ASN A 44 -14.84 28.93 -19.89
N GLY A 45 -13.55 28.76 -20.20
CA GLY A 45 -12.85 27.46 -20.23
C GLY A 45 -12.55 26.85 -21.62
N ALA A 46 -13.52 26.78 -22.53
CA ALA A 46 -13.34 26.04 -23.79
C ALA A 46 -12.66 26.86 -24.90
N ALA A 47 -12.94 28.16 -25.00
CA ALA A 47 -12.42 29.01 -26.08
C ALA A 47 -10.93 29.37 -25.90
N ILE A 48 -10.42 29.36 -24.66
CA ILE A 48 -9.01 29.66 -24.36
C ILE A 48 -8.10 28.53 -24.86
N ASN A 49 -8.60 27.28 -24.84
CA ASN A 49 -7.89 26.09 -25.35
C ASN A 49 -7.87 26.00 -26.88
N GLN A 50 -8.85 26.60 -27.59
CA GLN A 50 -8.83 26.62 -29.07
C GLN A 50 -8.13 27.85 -29.64
N LYS A 51 -8.14 28.99 -28.94
CA LYS A 51 -7.44 30.20 -29.42
C LYS A 51 -5.91 30.09 -29.31
N ALA A 52 -5.41 29.35 -28.32
CA ALA A 52 -3.97 29.01 -28.22
C ALA A 52 -3.48 28.03 -29.30
N ALA A 53 -4.38 27.27 -29.93
CA ALA A 53 -4.04 26.40 -31.05
C ALA A 53 -3.96 27.15 -32.40
N ALA A 54 -4.53 28.36 -32.49
CA ALA A 54 -4.63 29.15 -33.72
C ALA A 54 -3.47 30.14 -33.91
N ASP A 55 -2.85 30.64 -32.83
CA ASP A 55 -1.70 31.53 -32.91
C ASP A 55 -0.41 30.73 -32.67
N GLY A 56 0.26 30.34 -33.76
CA GLY A 56 1.50 29.58 -33.80
C GLY A 56 2.74 30.28 -33.20
N ALA A 57 2.68 30.65 -31.92
CA ALA A 57 3.85 30.88 -31.09
C ALA A 57 4.42 29.50 -30.68
N ARG A 58 5.17 28.90 -31.62
CA ARG A 58 5.76 27.56 -31.59
C ARG A 58 6.46 27.25 -30.25
N TYR A 59 5.98 26.23 -29.53
CA TYR A 59 6.84 25.47 -28.63
C TYR A 59 8.06 24.95 -29.40
N ALA A 60 9.24 24.93 -28.76
CA ALA A 60 10.49 24.55 -29.42
C ALA A 60 10.49 23.10 -29.91
N VAL A 61 9.75 22.22 -29.24
CA VAL A 61 9.57 20.81 -29.59
C VAL A 61 8.12 20.57 -30.00
N SER A 62 7.92 20.11 -31.23
CA SER A 62 6.61 19.70 -31.74
C SER A 62 6.17 18.35 -31.17
N LEU A 63 4.88 18.01 -31.25
CA LEU A 63 4.37 16.69 -30.85
C LEU A 63 5.07 15.55 -31.62
N GLU A 64 5.35 15.73 -32.92
CA GLU A 64 6.07 14.74 -33.73
C GLU A 64 7.50 14.54 -33.20
N GLN A 65 8.21 15.63 -32.91
CA GLN A 65 9.54 15.57 -32.32
C GLN A 65 9.51 14.90 -30.94
N ALA A 66 8.52 15.22 -30.10
CA ALA A 66 8.34 14.59 -28.79
C ALA A 66 8.13 13.07 -28.90
N ILE A 67 7.31 12.61 -29.87
CA ILE A 67 7.11 11.18 -30.15
C ILE A 67 8.43 10.52 -30.59
N GLN A 68 9.21 11.18 -31.45
CA GLN A 68 10.51 10.66 -31.91
C GLN A 68 11.50 10.56 -30.76
N ILE A 69 11.59 11.59 -29.90
CA ILE A 69 12.44 11.60 -28.70
C ILE A 69 12.07 10.44 -27.78
N ALA A 70 10.78 10.28 -27.46
CA ALA A 70 10.30 9.21 -26.58
C ALA A 70 10.66 7.81 -27.13
N ARG A 71 10.45 7.57 -28.43
CA ARG A 71 10.73 6.28 -29.07
C ARG A 71 12.22 5.98 -29.25
N GLN A 72 13.08 7.01 -29.28
CA GLN A 72 14.54 6.85 -29.28
C GLN A 72 15.09 6.54 -27.89
N ALA A 73 14.44 7.06 -26.84
CA ALA A 73 14.82 6.80 -25.47
C ALA A 73 14.33 5.44 -24.97
N PHE A 74 13.10 5.05 -25.33
CA PHE A 74 12.45 3.85 -24.83
C PHE A 74 11.76 3.06 -25.96
N ALA A 75 11.92 1.74 -25.92
CA ALA A 75 11.21 0.85 -26.83
C ALA A 75 9.72 0.77 -26.44
N VAL A 76 8.84 1.18 -27.35
CA VAL A 76 7.39 1.02 -27.20
C VAL A 76 7.03 -0.44 -27.49
N PRO A 77 6.42 -1.17 -26.54
CA PRO A 77 5.98 -2.54 -26.77
C PRO A 77 4.99 -2.64 -27.94
N GLY A 78 5.21 -3.59 -28.86
CA GLY A 78 4.38 -3.73 -30.06
C GLY A 78 2.92 -4.14 -29.78
N GLU A 79 2.64 -4.66 -28.58
CA GLU A 79 1.30 -5.00 -28.11
C GLU A 79 0.46 -3.79 -27.67
N LEU A 80 1.07 -2.61 -27.51
CA LEU A 80 0.36 -1.36 -27.25
C LEU A 80 -0.03 -0.72 -28.59
N ASP A 81 -1.21 -1.09 -29.10
CA ASP A 81 -1.66 -0.75 -30.45
C ASP A 81 -2.47 0.56 -30.54
N GLN A 82 -2.83 1.15 -29.40
CA GLN A 82 -3.47 2.47 -29.31
C GLN A 82 -2.48 3.54 -28.91
N PHE A 83 -2.75 4.78 -29.32
CA PHE A 83 -1.96 5.96 -28.96
C PHE A 83 -2.87 7.16 -28.68
N SER A 84 -2.53 7.92 -27.64
CA SER A 84 -3.10 9.23 -27.37
C SER A 84 -2.02 10.20 -26.90
N SER A 85 -2.30 11.50 -27.04
CA SER A 85 -1.42 12.56 -26.58
C SER A 85 -2.21 13.66 -25.88
N GLY A 86 -1.61 14.28 -24.87
CA GLY A 86 -2.11 15.46 -24.18
C GLY A 86 -1.02 16.51 -24.01
N PHE A 87 -1.42 17.71 -23.61
CA PHE A 87 -0.51 18.80 -23.29
C PHE A 87 -0.82 19.33 -21.90
N SER A 88 0.20 19.59 -21.11
CA SER A 88 0.06 20.17 -19.77
C SER A 88 1.08 21.26 -19.55
N GLN A 89 0.67 22.38 -18.97
CA GLN A 89 1.52 23.52 -18.69
C GLN A 89 1.38 23.92 -17.22
N SER A 90 2.51 24.15 -16.57
CA SER A 90 2.61 24.83 -15.28
C SER A 90 3.26 26.21 -15.47
N GLU A 91 3.37 26.97 -14.38
CA GLU A 91 4.11 28.24 -14.39
C GLU A 91 5.57 28.08 -14.80
N GLN A 92 6.16 26.89 -14.56
CA GLN A 92 7.57 26.63 -14.78
C GLN A 92 7.84 25.89 -16.10
N ASN A 93 7.02 24.88 -16.43
CA ASN A 93 7.31 23.97 -17.55
C ASN A 93 6.06 23.64 -18.38
N SER A 94 6.29 23.25 -19.63
CA SER A 94 5.26 22.81 -20.57
C SER A 94 5.62 21.40 -21.07
N PHE A 95 4.66 20.48 -21.09
CA PHE A 95 4.90 19.07 -21.39
C PHE A 95 3.96 18.51 -22.45
N TRP A 96 4.51 17.71 -23.35
CA TRP A 96 3.80 16.70 -24.11
C TRP A 96 3.64 15.44 -23.27
N ASN A 97 2.41 14.99 -23.08
CA ASN A 97 2.07 13.75 -22.40
C ASN A 97 1.70 12.71 -23.46
N LEU A 98 2.53 11.70 -23.65
CA LEU A 98 2.35 10.67 -24.68
C LEU A 98 1.92 9.36 -24.02
N ARG A 99 0.89 8.70 -24.54
CA ARG A 99 0.38 7.44 -23.99
C ARG A 99 0.18 6.42 -25.10
N TRP A 100 0.88 5.30 -25.00
CA TRP A 100 0.62 4.08 -25.76
C TRP A 100 -0.13 3.10 -24.88
N TYR A 101 -1.17 2.45 -25.38
CA TYR A 101 -1.99 1.54 -24.57
C TYR A 101 -2.67 0.49 -25.43
N ARG A 102 -3.28 -0.52 -24.80
CA ARG A 102 -4.24 -1.43 -25.45
C ARG A 102 -5.51 -1.53 -24.61
N ASN A 103 -6.65 -1.70 -25.26
CA ASN A 103 -7.95 -1.86 -24.61
C ASN A 103 -8.36 -3.33 -24.42
N SER A 104 -7.64 -4.26 -25.04
CA SER A 104 -7.88 -5.70 -24.88
C SER A 104 -7.33 -6.20 -23.54
N GLU A 105 -8.04 -7.15 -22.93
CA GLU A 105 -7.56 -7.84 -21.73
C GLU A 105 -6.49 -8.91 -22.07
N PRO A 106 -5.42 -9.05 -21.27
CA PRO A 106 -5.09 -8.18 -20.13
C PRO A 106 -4.66 -6.80 -20.64
N GLY A 107 -5.03 -5.71 -19.98
CA GLY A 107 -4.72 -4.32 -20.42
C GLY A 107 -3.21 -4.01 -20.56
N GLY A 108 -2.84 -2.74 -20.65
CA GLY A 108 -1.43 -2.33 -20.64
C GLY A 108 -1.23 -0.92 -21.16
N GLU A 109 -0.23 -0.22 -20.62
CA GLU A 109 0.09 1.14 -21.05
C GLU A 109 1.56 1.54 -20.83
N MET A 110 1.98 2.52 -21.60
CA MET A 110 3.24 3.22 -21.45
C MET A 110 3.00 4.71 -21.64
N ASN A 111 3.39 5.51 -20.65
CA ASN A 111 3.26 6.95 -20.64
C ASN A 111 4.66 7.59 -20.65
N VAL A 112 4.86 8.65 -21.43
CA VAL A 112 6.11 9.42 -21.46
C VAL A 112 5.78 10.91 -21.42
N LYS A 113 6.45 11.67 -20.54
CA LYS A 113 6.39 13.13 -20.51
C LYS A 113 7.66 13.73 -21.10
N VAL A 114 7.49 14.58 -22.11
CA VAL A 114 8.58 15.29 -22.79
C VAL A 114 8.36 16.79 -22.64
N ASP A 115 9.38 17.50 -22.17
CA ASP A 115 9.35 18.95 -22.06
C ASP A 115 9.27 19.60 -23.45
N ALA A 116 8.28 20.47 -23.65
CA ALA A 116 7.98 21.08 -24.93
C ALA A 116 8.94 22.24 -25.29
N GLY A 117 9.71 22.76 -24.33
CA GLY A 117 10.71 23.80 -24.53
C GLY A 117 12.11 23.26 -24.82
N THR A 118 12.46 22.12 -24.23
CA THR A 118 13.82 21.57 -24.24
C THR A 118 13.94 20.21 -24.93
N GLY A 119 12.85 19.43 -24.96
CA GLY A 119 12.85 18.05 -25.44
C GLY A 119 13.35 17.04 -24.40
N GLU A 120 13.63 17.47 -23.18
CA GLU A 120 14.04 16.58 -22.09
C GLU A 120 12.90 15.65 -21.69
N ILE A 121 13.23 14.39 -21.40
CA ILE A 121 12.26 13.44 -20.85
C ILE A 121 12.20 13.64 -19.34
N TRP A 122 11.00 13.88 -18.83
CA TRP A 122 10.74 14.11 -17.40
C TRP A 122 10.13 12.91 -16.70
N SER A 123 9.35 12.10 -17.42
CA SER A 123 8.92 10.82 -16.89
C SER A 123 8.67 9.80 -17.96
N MET A 124 8.80 8.53 -17.57
CA MET A 124 8.34 7.36 -18.29
C MET A 124 7.76 6.38 -17.28
N TYR A 125 6.56 5.88 -17.54
CA TYR A 125 5.96 4.80 -16.78
C TYR A 125 5.45 3.74 -17.74
N LYS A 126 5.77 2.48 -17.48
CA LYS A 126 5.33 1.33 -18.27
C LYS A 126 4.71 0.31 -17.35
N TRP A 127 3.44 0.00 -17.59
CA TRP A 127 2.73 -1.08 -16.96
C TRP A 127 2.24 -2.06 -18.01
N LEU A 128 2.80 -3.26 -17.96
CA LEU A 128 2.36 -4.40 -18.76
C LEU A 128 2.03 -5.54 -17.80
N PRO A 129 0.77 -5.99 -17.75
CA PRO A 129 0.45 -7.21 -17.04
C PRO A 129 1.20 -8.39 -17.68
N ARG A 130 1.49 -9.41 -16.87
CA ARG A 130 2.17 -10.61 -17.33
C ARG A 130 1.43 -11.22 -18.53
N GLY A 131 2.17 -11.48 -19.60
CA GLY A 131 1.63 -12.20 -20.75
C GLY A 131 1.21 -13.63 -20.36
N PRO A 132 0.27 -14.24 -21.09
CA PRO A 132 -0.15 -15.62 -20.83
C PRO A 132 1.04 -16.58 -20.77
N GLY A 133 1.19 -17.30 -19.65
CA GLY A 133 2.26 -18.29 -19.46
C GLY A 133 3.60 -17.73 -18.97
N VAL A 134 3.73 -16.41 -18.76
CA VAL A 134 4.91 -15.82 -18.11
C VAL A 134 4.77 -15.97 -16.60
N VAL A 135 5.68 -16.72 -15.99
CA VAL A 135 5.72 -16.97 -14.55
C VAL A 135 7.11 -16.62 -14.03
N TYR A 136 7.18 -15.86 -12.94
CA TYR A 136 8.43 -15.62 -12.23
C TYR A 136 8.54 -16.57 -11.04
N ARG A 137 9.71 -17.15 -10.84
CA ARG A 137 10.02 -18.07 -9.75
C ARG A 137 11.45 -17.84 -9.30
N GLY A 138 11.71 -18.12 -8.04
CA GLY A 138 13.04 -18.13 -7.47
C GLY A 138 13.71 -16.77 -7.48
N LEU A 139 15.01 -16.78 -7.71
CA LEU A 139 15.82 -15.56 -7.79
C LEU A 139 15.49 -14.75 -9.05
N PRO A 140 15.49 -13.41 -8.97
CA PRO A 140 15.43 -12.56 -10.16
C PRO A 140 16.59 -12.88 -11.09
N ARG A 141 16.35 -12.75 -12.40
CA ARG A 141 17.35 -13.06 -13.42
C ARG A 141 18.55 -12.12 -13.37
N TYR A 142 18.33 -10.89 -12.92
CA TYR A 142 19.34 -9.85 -12.79
C TYR A 142 19.44 -9.42 -11.34
N SER A 143 20.67 -9.20 -10.87
CA SER A 143 20.89 -8.70 -9.52
C SER A 143 20.56 -7.20 -9.42
N ARG A 144 20.36 -6.72 -8.20
CA ARG A 144 20.16 -5.30 -7.92
C ARG A 144 21.33 -4.46 -8.47
N GLU A 145 22.57 -4.91 -8.32
CA GLU A 145 23.76 -4.21 -8.80
C GLU A 145 23.80 -4.12 -10.34
N GLN A 146 23.38 -5.19 -11.03
CA GLN A 146 23.27 -5.18 -12.50
C GLN A 146 22.19 -4.20 -12.97
N SER A 147 21.07 -4.14 -12.27
CA SER A 147 19.99 -3.20 -12.55
C SER A 147 20.34 -1.76 -12.16
N GLU A 148 21.17 -1.55 -11.14
CA GLU A 148 21.67 -0.23 -10.73
C GLU A 148 22.52 0.39 -11.85
N ALA A 149 23.45 -0.39 -12.41
CA ALA A 149 24.28 0.07 -13.52
C ALA A 149 23.44 0.51 -14.74
N MET A 150 22.36 -0.22 -15.02
CA MET A 150 21.38 0.16 -16.06
C MET A 150 20.65 1.45 -15.70
N ALA A 151 20.17 1.58 -14.46
CA ALA A 151 19.46 2.75 -13.97
C ALA A 151 20.33 4.02 -14.02
N ALA A 152 21.57 3.94 -13.53
CA ALA A 152 22.54 5.03 -13.55
C ALA A 152 22.88 5.46 -14.99
N ALA A 153 23.09 4.49 -15.89
CA ALA A 153 23.36 4.79 -17.29
C ALA A 153 22.18 5.50 -17.98
N LEU A 154 20.94 5.11 -17.67
CA LEU A 154 19.75 5.79 -18.18
C LEU A 154 19.63 7.23 -17.64
N ALA A 155 19.79 7.42 -16.32
CA ALA A 155 19.72 8.74 -15.69
C ALA A 155 20.80 9.68 -16.25
N GLN A 156 22.04 9.20 -16.38
CA GLN A 156 23.14 9.95 -17.00
C GLN A 156 22.86 10.32 -18.45
N LYS A 157 22.21 9.43 -19.22
CA LYS A 157 21.87 9.68 -20.63
C LYS A 157 20.76 10.72 -20.78
N LEU A 158 19.70 10.62 -19.97
CA LEU A 158 18.52 11.47 -20.11
C LEU A 158 18.64 12.81 -19.40
N GLN A 159 19.40 12.88 -18.31
CA GLN A 159 19.48 14.04 -17.43
C GLN A 159 20.92 14.30 -16.96
N PRO A 160 21.91 14.47 -17.87
CA PRO A 160 23.33 14.48 -17.53
C PRO A 160 23.72 15.58 -16.55
N GLY A 161 23.12 16.78 -16.65
CA GLY A 161 23.40 17.90 -15.74
C GLY A 161 22.89 17.61 -14.34
N ARG A 162 21.60 17.29 -14.21
CA ARG A 162 20.94 16.99 -12.93
C ARG A 162 21.56 15.78 -12.25
N PHE A 163 21.83 14.71 -12.99
CA PHE A 163 22.42 13.49 -12.44
C PHE A 163 23.81 13.73 -11.83
N GLY A 164 24.61 14.64 -12.41
CA GLY A 164 25.90 15.03 -11.85
C GLY A 164 25.83 15.71 -10.48
N GLU A 165 24.66 16.22 -10.10
CA GLU A 165 24.38 16.82 -8.79
C GLU A 165 23.67 15.84 -7.84
N THR A 166 23.66 14.53 -8.12
CA THR A 166 22.92 13.54 -7.32
C THR A 166 23.81 12.53 -6.62
N SER A 167 23.27 11.92 -5.56
CA SER A 167 23.83 10.75 -4.89
C SER A 167 22.76 9.67 -4.79
N LEU A 168 23.13 8.41 -5.06
CA LEU A 168 22.24 7.27 -4.85
C LEU A 168 21.89 7.16 -3.36
N GLN A 169 20.60 7.03 -3.08
CA GLN A 169 20.05 6.80 -1.75
C GLN A 169 19.81 5.31 -1.52
N PRO A 170 19.78 4.86 -0.25
CA PRO A 170 19.27 3.52 0.08
C PRO A 170 17.88 3.31 -0.55
N GLY A 171 17.72 2.20 -1.28
CA GLY A 171 16.51 1.93 -2.05
C GLY A 171 15.39 1.32 -1.21
N SER A 172 14.15 1.52 -1.66
CA SER A 172 12.96 0.81 -1.19
C SER A 172 12.52 -0.17 -2.28
N ASP A 173 13.27 -1.25 -2.43
CA ASP A 173 12.98 -2.24 -3.48
C ASP A 173 11.71 -3.02 -3.16
N TYR A 174 10.91 -3.32 -4.17
CA TYR A 174 9.85 -4.31 -4.05
C TYR A 174 10.42 -5.67 -4.42
N VAL A 175 10.82 -6.42 -3.40
CA VAL A 175 11.26 -7.81 -3.56
C VAL A 175 10.17 -8.71 -3.00
N PRO A 176 9.25 -9.23 -3.83
CA PRO A 176 8.31 -10.25 -3.37
C PRO A 176 9.11 -11.44 -2.79
N PRO A 177 8.58 -12.14 -1.78
CA PRO A 177 9.28 -13.25 -1.14
C PRO A 177 9.83 -14.21 -2.18
N LEU A 178 11.14 -14.49 -2.10
CA LEU A 178 11.75 -15.48 -2.97
C LEU A 178 11.03 -16.82 -2.77
N SER A 179 10.55 -17.38 -3.87
CA SER A 179 9.68 -18.54 -3.83
C SER A 179 10.01 -19.50 -4.96
N VAL A 180 10.13 -20.78 -4.68
CA VAL A 180 10.13 -21.81 -5.74
C VAL A 180 8.82 -21.85 -6.53
N ASN A 181 7.74 -21.36 -5.94
CA ASN A 181 6.45 -21.22 -6.58
C ASN A 181 6.39 -19.91 -7.37
N GLU A 182 5.27 -19.70 -8.07
CA GLU A 182 5.01 -18.43 -8.73
C GLU A 182 5.09 -17.27 -7.74
N ARG A 183 5.86 -16.26 -8.09
CA ARG A 183 5.92 -14.96 -7.43
C ARG A 183 5.57 -13.83 -8.40
N GLU A 184 5.39 -12.65 -7.84
CA GLU A 184 5.34 -11.41 -8.62
C GLU A 184 6.72 -11.03 -9.13
N GLN A 185 6.78 -10.04 -10.02
CA GLN A 185 8.04 -9.52 -10.52
C GLN A 185 8.80 -8.79 -9.41
N VAL A 186 10.13 -8.90 -9.42
CA VAL A 186 11.00 -8.06 -8.57
C VAL A 186 11.14 -6.70 -9.21
N GLU A 187 11.01 -5.63 -8.42
CA GLU A 187 11.24 -4.25 -8.85
C GLU A 187 12.31 -3.60 -7.99
N TYR A 188 13.44 -3.28 -8.61
CA TYR A 188 14.51 -2.52 -7.96
C TYR A 188 14.29 -1.02 -8.17
N ASN A 189 14.23 -0.27 -7.09
CA ASN A 189 13.99 1.17 -7.08
C ASN A 189 15.27 1.92 -6.71
N PHE A 190 15.79 2.70 -7.66
CA PHE A 190 16.97 3.53 -7.49
C PHE A 190 16.56 4.99 -7.42
N TYR A 191 16.84 5.62 -6.28
CA TYR A 191 16.59 7.04 -6.10
C TYR A 191 17.91 7.81 -5.99
N TYR A 192 18.15 8.70 -6.94
CA TYR A 192 19.31 9.59 -6.99
C TYR A 192 18.87 10.96 -6.50
N ALA A 193 18.99 11.20 -5.19
CA ALA A 193 18.63 12.46 -4.57
C ALA A 193 19.66 13.55 -4.88
N ARG A 194 19.20 14.78 -5.05
CA ARG A 194 20.05 15.96 -5.26
C ARG A 194 20.91 16.20 -4.03
N TYR A 195 22.16 16.52 -4.27
CA TYR A 195 23.19 16.77 -3.27
C TYR A 195 23.71 18.19 -3.42
N VAL A 196 23.41 19.04 -2.45
CA VAL A 196 23.74 20.47 -2.45
C VAL A 196 24.54 20.80 -1.20
N ASP A 197 25.72 21.40 -1.37
CA ASP A 197 26.59 21.84 -0.27
C ASP A 197 26.85 20.78 0.82
N GLY A 198 26.98 19.51 0.41
CA GLY A 198 27.26 18.42 1.32
C GLY A 198 26.01 17.77 1.95
N VAL A 199 24.81 18.22 1.59
CA VAL A 199 23.53 17.82 2.20
C VAL A 199 22.56 17.30 1.14
N ILE A 200 21.83 16.23 1.46
CA ILE A 200 20.83 15.61 0.57
C ILE A 200 19.52 16.40 0.61
N TYR A 201 18.91 16.61 -0.55
CA TYR A 201 17.54 17.08 -0.69
C TYR A 201 16.64 15.90 -1.11
N SER A 202 16.01 15.22 -0.14
CA SER A 202 15.37 13.90 -0.38
C SER A 202 14.11 13.94 -1.24
N ASP A 203 13.50 15.10 -1.42
CA ASP A 203 12.32 15.25 -2.26
C ASP A 203 12.68 15.86 -3.63
N ASN A 204 13.97 15.88 -3.99
CA ASN A 204 14.46 16.45 -5.23
C ASN A 204 15.49 15.52 -5.86
N GLY A 205 15.19 14.91 -7.01
CA GLY A 205 16.10 13.93 -7.60
C GLY A 205 15.52 13.19 -8.79
N ILE A 206 16.17 12.08 -9.13
CA ILE A 206 15.82 11.21 -10.25
C ILE A 206 15.52 9.82 -9.71
N SER A 207 14.36 9.28 -10.03
CA SER A 207 13.95 7.93 -9.66
C SER A 207 13.96 7.03 -10.89
N VAL A 208 14.49 5.82 -10.77
CA VAL A 208 14.46 4.80 -11.81
C VAL A 208 14.06 3.46 -11.20
N ALA A 209 13.02 2.82 -11.74
CA ALA A 209 12.63 1.47 -11.36
C ALA A 209 12.92 0.49 -12.50
N VAL A 210 13.55 -0.64 -12.16
CA VAL A 210 13.98 -1.69 -13.08
C VAL A 210 13.37 -3.01 -12.67
N ASN A 211 12.80 -3.72 -13.63
CA ASN A 211 12.29 -5.09 -13.41
C ASN A 211 13.48 -6.06 -13.28
N GLY A 212 13.64 -6.71 -12.13
CA GLY A 212 14.76 -7.64 -11.86
C GLY A 212 14.70 -8.95 -12.65
N ASP A 213 13.56 -9.30 -13.24
CA ASP A 213 13.37 -10.50 -14.06
C ASP A 213 13.72 -10.28 -15.54
N THR A 214 13.52 -9.07 -16.05
CA THR A 214 13.73 -8.72 -17.47
C THR A 214 14.88 -7.72 -17.70
N ASN A 215 15.33 -7.02 -16.65
CA ASN A 215 16.20 -5.85 -16.67
C ASN A 215 15.66 -4.65 -17.45
N GLU A 216 14.35 -4.62 -17.69
CA GLU A 216 13.71 -3.50 -18.37
C GLU A 216 13.38 -2.38 -17.38
N VAL A 217 13.59 -1.14 -17.81
CA VAL A 217 13.13 0.03 -17.07
C VAL A 217 11.60 0.11 -17.18
N ILE A 218 10.94 0.17 -16.03
CA ILE A 218 9.47 0.26 -15.91
C ILE A 218 9.02 1.63 -15.41
N ARG A 219 9.91 2.39 -14.75
CA ARG A 219 9.67 3.76 -14.32
C ARG A 219 10.94 4.59 -14.41
N PHE A 220 10.79 5.83 -14.84
CA PHE A 220 11.79 6.89 -14.79
C PHE A 220 11.07 8.17 -14.44
N ASP A 221 11.47 8.88 -13.40
CA ASP A 221 10.85 10.14 -13.00
C ASP A 221 11.92 11.15 -12.60
N VAL A 222 11.75 12.38 -13.05
CA VAL A 222 12.53 13.53 -12.62
C VAL A 222 11.64 14.39 -11.76
N ASN A 223 11.98 14.51 -10.48
CA ASN A 223 11.38 15.47 -9.59
C ASN A 223 12.41 16.54 -9.27
N TRP A 224 12.42 17.61 -10.05
CA TRP A 224 13.43 18.65 -9.95
C TRP A 224 12.79 20.01 -9.76
N GLU A 225 13.29 20.75 -8.77
CA GLU A 225 12.83 22.09 -8.45
C GLU A 225 14.01 23.04 -8.63
N GLU A 226 13.78 24.16 -9.32
CA GLU A 226 14.77 25.21 -9.52
C GLU A 226 14.90 26.10 -8.27
N ALA A 227 15.00 25.49 -7.08
CA ALA A 227 15.28 26.21 -5.84
C ALA A 227 16.70 26.78 -5.88
N ARG A 228 16.84 28.06 -5.51
CA ARG A 228 18.14 28.78 -5.51
C ARG A 228 18.59 29.21 -4.12
N ASP A 229 17.68 29.26 -3.15
CA ASP A 229 17.92 29.79 -1.81
C ASP A 229 17.98 28.68 -0.76
N PHE A 230 19.05 27.88 -0.80
CA PHE A 230 19.32 26.87 0.22
C PHE A 230 19.93 27.50 1.49
N PRO A 231 19.37 27.23 2.69
CA PRO A 231 20.00 27.66 3.93
C PRO A 231 21.39 27.02 4.09
N PRO A 232 22.45 27.77 4.43
CA PRO A 232 23.79 27.20 4.53
C PRO A 232 23.88 26.18 5.69
N PRO A 233 24.56 25.04 5.52
CA PRO A 233 24.78 24.07 6.60
C PRO A 233 25.68 24.55 7.75
N ALA A 234 26.25 25.74 7.61
CA ALA A 234 27.04 26.41 8.65
C ALA A 234 26.10 27.02 9.71
N GLY A 235 26.38 26.75 10.98
CA GLY A 235 25.54 27.23 12.09
C GLY A 235 24.42 26.27 12.50
N LYS A 236 24.38 25.05 11.94
CA LYS A 236 23.49 23.99 12.44
C LYS A 236 23.81 23.61 13.88
N ILE A 237 22.78 23.20 14.61
CA ILE A 237 22.91 22.57 15.93
C ILE A 237 23.68 21.24 15.80
N ALA A 238 24.23 20.77 16.92
CA ALA A 238 24.89 19.47 16.94
C ALA A 238 23.84 18.34 16.82
N PRO A 239 24.14 17.20 16.16
CA PRO A 239 23.22 16.07 16.06
C PRO A 239 22.67 15.61 17.43
N GLU A 240 23.51 15.64 18.47
CA GLU A 240 23.12 15.26 19.83
C GLU A 240 22.07 16.22 20.41
N GLN A 241 22.07 17.50 20.00
CA GLN A 241 21.04 18.45 20.41
C GLN A 241 19.70 18.13 19.72
N ALA A 242 19.71 17.70 18.46
CA ALA A 242 18.51 17.26 17.77
C ALA A 242 17.95 15.96 18.37
N GLU A 243 18.81 15.03 18.77
CA GLU A 243 18.39 13.82 19.50
C GLU A 243 17.75 14.19 20.84
N GLN A 244 18.29 15.14 21.59
CA GLN A 244 17.66 15.61 22.83
C GLN A 244 16.25 16.17 22.59
N VAL A 245 16.04 16.93 21.51
CA VAL A 245 14.70 17.39 21.10
C VAL A 245 13.79 16.21 20.77
N PHE A 246 14.30 15.17 20.10
CA PHE A 246 13.55 13.94 19.87
C PHE A 246 13.12 13.28 21.19
N TYR A 247 14.03 13.08 22.14
CA TYR A 247 13.73 12.48 23.45
C TYR A 247 12.72 13.31 24.25
N SER A 248 12.81 14.65 24.22
CA SER A 248 11.97 15.51 25.04
C SER A 248 10.59 15.81 24.44
N GLU A 249 10.47 15.89 23.11
CA GLU A 249 9.25 16.39 22.45
C GLU A 249 8.58 15.39 21.50
N SER A 250 9.28 14.31 21.10
CA SER A 250 8.81 13.36 20.08
C SER A 250 9.06 11.89 20.41
N ALA A 251 9.45 11.56 21.66
CA ALA A 251 9.67 10.19 22.07
C ALA A 251 8.41 9.35 21.85
N PRO A 252 8.55 8.08 21.39
CA PRO A 252 7.40 7.24 21.12
C PRO A 252 6.60 6.96 22.41
N GLU A 253 5.28 6.97 22.32
CA GLU A 253 4.35 6.67 23.41
C GLU A 253 3.82 5.24 23.30
N LEU A 254 3.46 4.66 24.45
CA LEU A 254 2.85 3.34 24.53
C LEU A 254 1.35 3.43 24.17
N TYR A 255 0.92 2.60 23.23
CA TYR A 255 -0.47 2.50 22.79
C TYR A 255 -0.95 1.06 22.74
N TYR A 256 -2.27 0.90 22.91
CA TYR A 256 -2.96 -0.26 22.38
C TYR A 256 -3.16 -0.09 20.87
N TYR A 257 -2.91 -1.17 20.12
CA TYR A 257 -3.10 -1.22 18.68
C TYR A 257 -3.80 -2.50 18.29
N ARG A 258 -4.75 -2.43 17.36
CA ARG A 258 -5.38 -3.59 16.76
C ARG A 258 -5.18 -3.56 15.24
N PRO A 259 -4.54 -4.59 14.66
CA PRO A 259 -4.45 -4.74 13.22
C PRO A 259 -5.82 -4.78 12.54
N TYR A 260 -5.88 -4.29 11.31
CA TYR A 260 -7.06 -4.45 10.49
C TYR A 260 -7.27 -5.93 10.15
N ALA A 261 -8.47 -6.45 10.41
CA ALA A 261 -8.80 -7.85 10.22
C ALA A 261 -10.18 -7.98 9.56
N PRO A 262 -10.23 -8.15 8.24
CA PRO A 262 -11.48 -8.21 7.49
C PRO A 262 -12.22 -9.53 7.75
N TYR A 263 -13.52 -9.54 7.49
CA TYR A 263 -14.38 -10.74 7.54
C TYR A 263 -14.44 -11.45 8.90
N GLY A 264 -14.26 -10.71 9.99
CA GLY A 264 -14.28 -11.24 11.35
C GLY A 264 -13.25 -12.33 11.60
N VAL A 265 -12.06 -12.20 11.01
CA VAL A 265 -10.86 -12.86 11.51
C VAL A 265 -10.49 -12.21 12.84
N GLU A 266 -10.23 -13.03 13.86
CA GLU A 266 -9.83 -12.51 15.16
C GLU A 266 -8.42 -11.89 15.07
N ALA A 267 -8.32 -10.60 15.38
CA ALA A 267 -7.05 -9.91 15.57
C ALA A 267 -6.95 -9.43 17.02
N PRO A 268 -5.96 -9.93 17.78
CA PRO A 268 -5.76 -9.51 19.16
C PRO A 268 -5.26 -8.06 19.22
N VAL A 269 -5.58 -7.38 20.33
CA VAL A 269 -4.97 -6.10 20.67
C VAL A 269 -3.50 -6.35 21.06
N GLN A 270 -2.61 -5.53 20.54
CA GLN A 270 -1.18 -5.50 20.81
C GLN A 270 -0.82 -4.26 21.62
N LEU A 271 0.28 -4.32 22.37
CA LEU A 271 0.93 -3.16 22.97
C LEU A 271 2.10 -2.75 22.08
N VAL A 272 2.14 -1.49 21.68
CA VAL A 272 3.13 -0.97 20.74
C VAL A 272 3.61 0.42 21.13
N TYR A 273 4.85 0.74 20.78
CA TYR A 273 5.38 2.10 20.83
C TYR A 273 5.21 2.78 19.46
N LYS A 274 4.60 3.98 19.43
CA LYS A 274 4.45 4.81 18.22
C LYS A 274 4.83 6.26 18.51
N LEU A 275 5.22 7.02 17.49
CA LEU A 275 5.27 8.47 17.63
C LEU A 275 3.89 9.01 18.09
N PRO A 276 3.85 10.09 18.87
CA PRO A 276 2.60 10.69 19.33
C PRO A 276 1.61 10.96 18.17
N GLU A 277 0.30 10.77 18.40
CA GLU A 277 -0.75 10.77 17.35
C GLU A 277 -0.74 11.98 16.39
N SER A 278 -0.28 13.15 16.84
CA SER A 278 -0.13 14.35 16.01
C SER A 278 1.02 14.28 15.00
N ARG A 279 1.84 13.21 15.01
CA ARG A 279 3.11 13.16 14.28
C ARG A 279 3.33 11.86 13.52
N ARG A 280 3.36 11.98 12.19
CA ARG A 280 3.79 10.89 11.29
C ARG A 280 5.31 10.73 11.24
N GLN A 281 6.03 11.85 11.32
CA GLN A 281 7.49 11.94 11.21
C GLN A 281 8.02 13.05 12.14
N VAL A 282 9.26 12.90 12.60
CA VAL A 282 9.98 13.95 13.33
C VAL A 282 10.80 14.78 12.35
N VAL A 283 10.59 16.10 12.37
CA VAL A 283 11.34 17.08 11.57
C VAL A 283 11.74 18.23 12.48
N ILE A 284 13.04 18.43 12.67
CA ILE A 284 13.62 19.44 13.56
C ILE A 284 14.39 20.42 12.69
N ASP A 285 14.12 21.72 12.80
CA ASP A 285 14.90 22.74 12.09
C ASP A 285 16.35 22.70 12.59
N ALA A 286 17.29 22.47 11.68
CA ALA A 286 18.67 22.24 12.03
C ALA A 286 19.39 23.52 12.50
N LEU A 287 18.83 24.71 12.27
CA LEU A 287 19.42 25.98 12.68
C LEU A 287 18.87 26.44 14.03
N THR A 288 17.59 26.19 14.32
CA THR A 288 16.95 26.66 15.56
C THR A 288 16.80 25.55 16.61
N GLY A 289 16.77 24.28 16.20
CA GLY A 289 16.40 23.15 17.06
C GLY A 289 14.91 23.06 17.36
N GLU A 290 14.08 23.86 16.69
CA GLU A 290 12.62 23.81 16.88
C GLU A 290 12.01 22.65 16.09
N LEU A 291 11.05 21.97 16.71
CA LEU A 291 10.26 20.94 16.05
C LEU A 291 9.30 21.59 15.04
N LEU A 292 9.43 21.24 13.76
CA LEU A 292 8.57 21.75 12.69
C LEU A 292 7.25 20.97 12.65
N ASN A 293 6.14 21.68 12.79
CA ASN A 293 4.80 21.08 12.80
C ASN A 293 4.34 20.80 11.36
N ASN A 294 4.48 19.56 10.89
CA ASN A 294 4.29 19.18 9.49
C ASN A 294 2.96 18.45 9.20
N GLU A 295 1.87 18.83 9.86
CA GLU A 295 0.54 18.27 9.56
C GLU A 295 0.02 18.67 8.17
N ALA A 296 0.64 19.66 7.50
CA ALA A 296 0.04 20.29 6.33
C ALA A 296 0.84 20.17 5.00
N SER A 297 2.00 19.50 4.96
CA SER A 297 2.82 19.52 3.73
C SER A 297 3.23 18.17 3.12
N TYR A 298 2.78 17.04 3.67
CA TYR A 298 2.89 15.73 3.01
C TYR A 298 1.55 15.22 2.47
N ASN A 299 1.13 15.81 1.35
CA ASN A 299 0.10 15.25 0.47
C ASN A 299 0.70 14.09 -0.34
N TYR A 300 0.94 12.94 0.32
CA TYR A 300 1.08 11.69 -0.41
C TYR A 300 -0.31 11.06 -0.53
N LYS A 301 -0.82 11.04 -1.78
CA LYS A 301 -2.00 10.28 -2.18
C LYS A 301 -1.75 8.80 -1.91
N GLN A 302 -2.17 8.31 -0.75
CA GLN A 302 -2.70 6.96 -0.65
C GLN A 302 -4.21 7.09 -0.47
N ALA A 303 -4.88 7.32 -1.61
CA ALA A 303 -6.24 6.88 -1.75
C ALA A 303 -6.20 5.36 -1.65
N SER A 304 -6.40 4.83 -0.45
CA SER A 304 -6.94 3.48 -0.31
C SER A 304 -8.35 3.55 -0.87
N MET A 305 -8.42 3.44 -2.21
CA MET A 305 -9.62 3.04 -2.93
C MET A 305 -10.10 1.74 -2.27
N PRO A 306 -11.28 1.70 -1.65
CA PRO A 306 -11.97 0.44 -1.47
C PRO A 306 -12.37 0.00 -2.86
N ASP A 307 -11.89 -1.16 -3.29
CA ASP A 307 -12.27 -1.81 -4.54
C ASP A 307 -13.79 -1.79 -4.72
N GLY A 308 -14.25 -0.91 -5.61
CA GLY A 308 -15.57 -0.96 -6.17
C GLY A 308 -15.58 -1.95 -7.32
N ALA A 309 -16.01 -3.19 -7.05
CA ALA A 309 -16.46 -4.10 -8.09
C ALA A 309 -17.83 -4.65 -7.71
N GLY A 310 -18.87 -4.03 -8.27
CA GLY A 310 -20.23 -4.54 -8.25
C GLY A 310 -20.35 -5.81 -9.08
N GLY A 311 -21.05 -6.79 -8.54
CA GLY A 311 -21.56 -7.94 -9.27
C GLY A 311 -23.05 -8.12 -8.97
N ALA A 312 -23.91 -7.42 -9.71
CA ALA A 312 -25.34 -7.68 -9.71
C ALA A 312 -25.61 -8.97 -10.51
N GLY A 313 -25.65 -10.11 -9.81
CA GLY A 313 -26.10 -11.39 -10.35
C GLY A 313 -27.60 -11.57 -10.11
N ASN A 314 -28.42 -11.49 -11.15
CA ASN A 314 -29.81 -11.92 -11.11
C ASN A 314 -29.86 -13.45 -10.94
N TYR A 315 -30.29 -13.94 -9.79
CA TYR A 315 -30.68 -15.34 -9.60
C TYR A 315 -32.19 -15.43 -9.35
N LEU A 316 -32.86 -16.16 -10.25
CA LEU A 316 -34.23 -16.61 -10.10
C LEU A 316 -34.29 -17.70 -9.03
N PHE A 317 -35.18 -17.57 -8.04
CA PHE A 317 -35.44 -18.62 -7.06
C PHE A 317 -36.64 -19.46 -7.50
N ASP A 318 -36.45 -20.78 -7.55
CA ASP A 318 -37.50 -21.73 -7.19
C ASP A 318 -36.89 -22.90 -6.39
N GLN A 319 -37.68 -23.37 -5.42
CA GLN A 319 -37.57 -24.51 -4.52
C GLN A 319 -36.85 -24.36 -3.16
N ALA A 320 -37.55 -24.90 -2.15
CA ALA A 320 -37.30 -24.75 -0.72
C ALA A 320 -35.98 -25.40 -0.25
N ILE A 321 -35.13 -24.62 0.42
CA ILE A 321 -33.82 -25.03 0.95
C ILE A 321 -33.92 -25.19 2.47
N ARG A 322 -33.32 -26.26 2.99
CA ARG A 322 -32.98 -26.41 4.42
C ARG A 322 -31.67 -25.67 4.69
N LEU A 323 -31.69 -24.81 5.71
CA LEU A 323 -30.53 -24.02 6.14
C LEU A 323 -29.37 -24.94 6.55
N ASN A 324 -28.15 -24.60 6.15
CA ASN A 324 -26.93 -25.22 6.65
C ASN A 324 -26.57 -24.66 8.05
N PRO A 325 -25.64 -25.27 8.81
CA PRO A 325 -25.32 -24.81 10.17
C PRO A 325 -24.87 -23.35 10.28
N ALA A 326 -24.19 -22.79 9.26
CA ALA A 326 -23.80 -21.39 9.25
C ALA A 326 -24.98 -20.44 8.95
N GLU A 327 -25.96 -20.92 8.17
CA GLU A 327 -27.22 -20.23 7.89
C GLU A 327 -28.19 -20.32 9.09
N GLU A 328 -28.23 -21.44 9.81
CA GLU A 328 -28.97 -21.58 11.08
C GLU A 328 -28.38 -20.66 12.17
N ASP A 329 -27.05 -20.57 12.27
CA ASP A 329 -26.32 -19.66 13.17
C ASP A 329 -26.54 -18.17 12.80
N GLN A 330 -26.61 -17.84 11.51
CA GLN A 330 -27.04 -16.51 11.03
C GLN A 330 -28.47 -16.17 11.47
N VAL A 331 -29.42 -17.11 11.34
CA VAL A 331 -30.82 -16.93 11.74
C VAL A 331 -30.97 -16.81 13.26
N ASP A 332 -30.23 -17.60 14.05
CA ASP A 332 -30.22 -17.50 15.50
C ASP A 332 -29.63 -16.17 15.98
N ARG A 333 -28.55 -15.68 15.37
CA ARG A 333 -27.98 -14.36 15.66
C ARG A 333 -28.87 -13.17 15.27
N LEU A 334 -29.87 -13.37 14.41
CA LEU A 334 -30.88 -12.34 14.08
C LEU A 334 -32.06 -12.34 15.06
N LYS A 335 -32.18 -13.32 15.96
CA LYS A 335 -33.20 -13.30 17.02
C LYS A 335 -32.87 -12.32 18.16
N ASN A 336 -31.59 -11.96 18.28
CA ASN A 336 -31.08 -11.11 19.36
C ASN A 336 -30.92 -9.63 18.97
N VAL A 337 -31.44 -9.23 17.80
CA VAL A 337 -31.43 -7.82 17.39
C VAL A 337 -32.77 -7.14 17.67
N ILE A 338 -32.72 -5.87 18.08
CA ILE A 338 -33.91 -5.03 18.23
C ILE A 338 -34.64 -4.87 16.89
N PRO A 339 -35.98 -4.90 16.87
CA PRO A 339 -36.75 -4.64 15.66
C PRO A 339 -36.46 -3.26 15.06
N GLN A 340 -36.56 -3.15 13.74
CA GLN A 340 -36.33 -1.90 13.00
C GLN A 340 -37.17 -0.73 13.54
N ASP A 341 -38.44 -0.94 13.88
CA ASP A 341 -39.32 0.13 14.34
C ASP A 341 -38.94 0.63 15.74
N GLU A 342 -38.40 -0.24 16.59
CA GLU A 342 -37.83 0.10 17.88
C GLU A 342 -36.52 0.87 17.72
N ALA A 343 -35.61 0.38 16.86
CA ALA A 343 -34.37 1.08 16.50
C ALA A 343 -34.63 2.47 15.89
N LEU A 344 -35.68 2.61 15.07
CA LEU A 344 -36.07 3.89 14.48
C LEU A 344 -36.62 4.88 15.53
N LYS A 345 -37.34 4.39 16.55
CA LYS A 345 -37.79 5.23 17.68
C LYS A 345 -36.59 5.72 18.48
N ILE A 346 -35.62 4.85 18.73
CA ILE A 346 -34.36 5.19 19.38
C ILE A 346 -33.61 6.27 18.57
N ALA A 347 -33.40 6.06 17.27
CA ALA A 347 -32.71 7.01 16.41
C ALA A 347 -33.37 8.41 16.42
N LYS A 348 -34.71 8.47 16.35
CA LYS A 348 -35.48 9.73 16.41
C LYS A 348 -35.44 10.41 17.78
N SER A 349 -35.21 9.65 18.85
CA SER A 349 -35.07 10.18 20.21
C SER A 349 -33.66 10.67 20.51
N ALA A 350 -32.65 10.07 19.88
CA ALA A 350 -31.24 10.36 20.10
C ALA A 350 -30.78 11.60 19.34
N VAL A 351 -31.35 11.86 18.15
CA VAL A 351 -30.98 12.99 17.28
C VAL A 351 -32.24 13.73 16.80
N ALA A 352 -32.19 15.06 16.83
CA ALA A 352 -33.28 15.89 16.34
C ALA A 352 -33.34 15.86 14.80
N ILE A 353 -34.33 15.14 14.23
CA ILE A 353 -34.54 15.08 12.78
C ILE A 353 -35.27 16.36 12.30
N PRO A 354 -34.72 17.12 11.34
CA PRO A 354 -35.43 18.25 10.74
C PRO A 354 -36.79 17.86 10.13
N PRO A 355 -37.87 18.64 10.31
CA PRO A 355 -39.20 18.29 9.80
C PRO A 355 -39.28 18.14 8.28
N LYS A 356 -38.38 18.79 7.53
CA LYS A 356 -38.30 18.70 6.07
C LYS A 356 -37.67 17.40 5.56
N TYR A 357 -37.09 16.60 6.45
CA TYR A 357 -36.40 15.37 6.09
C TYR A 357 -37.34 14.16 6.13
N VAL A 358 -37.32 13.38 5.06
CA VAL A 358 -38.09 12.15 4.88
C VAL A 358 -37.14 10.97 4.94
N LEU A 359 -37.55 9.89 5.61
CA LEU A 359 -36.77 8.66 5.72
C LEU A 359 -36.70 8.01 4.33
N THR A 360 -35.49 7.88 3.78
CA THR A 360 -35.24 7.32 2.44
C THR A 360 -34.70 5.90 2.51
N SER A 361 -34.02 5.52 3.59
CA SER A 361 -33.44 4.19 3.76
C SER A 361 -33.44 3.72 5.21
N SER A 362 -33.61 2.42 5.39
CA SER A 362 -33.36 1.70 6.64
C SER A 362 -32.70 0.37 6.30
N ARG A 363 -31.51 0.11 6.80
CA ARG A 363 -30.77 -1.12 6.54
C ARG A 363 -30.10 -1.63 7.80
N LEU A 364 -30.03 -2.95 7.95
CA LEU A 364 -29.25 -3.59 9.00
C LEU A 364 -27.87 -3.91 8.40
N GLU A 365 -26.82 -3.35 9.00
CA GLU A 365 -25.44 -3.61 8.59
C GLU A 365 -24.72 -4.45 9.63
N GLN A 366 -23.80 -5.27 9.14
CA GLN A 366 -22.87 -6.01 9.98
C GLN A 366 -21.50 -5.36 9.87
N ASP A 367 -20.84 -5.19 11.01
CA ASP A 367 -19.47 -4.70 11.04
C ASP A 367 -18.53 -5.70 10.34
N TYR A 368 -17.61 -5.14 9.56
CA TYR A 368 -16.72 -5.92 8.72
C TYR A 368 -15.61 -6.64 9.52
N SER A 369 -15.23 -6.09 10.68
CA SER A 369 -14.22 -6.63 11.60
C SER A 369 -14.81 -7.45 12.75
N PHE A 370 -16.09 -7.23 13.11
CA PHE A 370 -16.75 -7.87 14.24
C PHE A 370 -18.12 -8.44 13.83
N LYS A 371 -18.19 -9.76 13.59
CA LYS A 371 -19.41 -10.44 13.14
C LYS A 371 -20.61 -10.25 14.07
N GLU A 372 -20.34 -10.06 15.35
CA GLU A 372 -21.36 -9.87 16.38
C GLU A 372 -21.86 -8.42 16.47
N ASN A 373 -21.12 -7.46 15.91
CA ASN A 373 -21.54 -6.07 15.88
C ASN A 373 -22.44 -5.83 14.68
N LYS A 374 -23.71 -5.53 14.96
CA LYS A 374 -24.71 -5.16 13.96
C LYS A 374 -25.30 -3.81 14.31
N SER A 375 -25.60 -3.01 13.31
CA SER A 375 -26.20 -1.69 13.48
C SER A 375 -27.33 -1.46 12.49
N TRP A 376 -28.41 -0.86 12.99
CA TRP A 376 -29.44 -0.28 12.15
C TRP A 376 -28.99 1.10 11.65
N GLU A 377 -28.90 1.23 10.34
CA GLU A 377 -28.59 2.48 9.65
C GLU A 377 -29.86 3.09 9.07
N PHE A 378 -30.13 4.34 9.42
CA PHE A 378 -31.27 5.12 8.94
C PHE A 378 -30.77 6.34 8.19
N SER A 379 -31.29 6.57 6.98
CA SER A 379 -30.95 7.74 6.18
C SER A 379 -32.19 8.57 5.88
N TRP A 380 -32.08 9.88 6.07
CA TRP A 380 -33.10 10.85 5.73
C TRP A 380 -32.56 11.90 4.76
N GLN A 381 -33.42 12.37 3.86
CA GLN A 381 -33.11 13.43 2.88
C GLN A 381 -34.24 14.44 2.79
N ALA A 382 -33.98 15.62 2.22
CA ALA A 382 -35.02 16.61 1.95
C ALA A 382 -36.16 16.01 1.10
N GLY A 383 -37.39 16.11 1.62
CA GLY A 383 -38.56 15.46 1.03
C GLY A 383 -39.06 16.04 -0.30
N ASP A 384 -38.51 17.16 -0.73
CA ASP A 384 -38.81 17.83 -2.01
C ASP A 384 -37.86 17.40 -3.14
N GLY A 385 -36.92 16.49 -2.87
CA GLY A 385 -35.93 16.03 -3.84
C GLY A 385 -34.83 17.04 -4.15
N SER A 386 -34.74 18.15 -3.41
CA SER A 386 -33.64 19.10 -3.52
C SER A 386 -32.38 18.59 -2.79
N ASP A 387 -31.20 19.08 -3.17
CA ASP A 387 -29.92 18.77 -2.50
C ASP A 387 -29.78 19.56 -1.18
N ASP A 388 -30.85 19.64 -0.39
CA ASP A 388 -30.98 20.47 0.81
C ASP A 388 -30.40 19.84 2.09
N GLY A 389 -29.50 18.88 1.89
CA GLY A 389 -28.86 18.10 2.92
C GLY A 389 -29.59 16.81 3.28
N GLY A 390 -29.07 16.12 4.28
CA GLY A 390 -29.57 14.84 4.76
C GLY A 390 -29.00 14.49 6.12
N MET A 391 -29.43 13.36 6.67
CA MET A 391 -28.91 12.87 7.94
C MET A 391 -28.86 11.36 7.95
N ASP A 392 -27.77 10.82 8.47
CA ASP A 392 -27.59 9.39 8.67
C ASP A 392 -27.45 9.14 10.17
N VAL A 393 -28.13 8.12 10.69
CA VAL A 393 -28.09 7.72 12.10
C VAL A 393 -27.92 6.20 12.19
N SER A 394 -26.96 5.78 13.00
CA SER A 394 -26.61 4.39 13.27
C SER A 394 -26.92 4.04 14.72
N VAL A 395 -27.69 2.99 14.94
CA VAL A 395 -28.06 2.46 16.26
C VAL A 395 -27.60 1.02 16.37
N ASN A 396 -26.88 0.66 17.43
CA ASN A 396 -26.46 -0.72 17.68
C ASN A 396 -27.69 -1.62 17.77
N ALA A 397 -27.73 -2.65 16.94
CA ALA A 397 -28.88 -3.49 16.76
C ALA A 397 -29.07 -4.49 17.92
N VAL A 398 -28.13 -4.65 18.85
CA VAL A 398 -28.24 -5.57 19.99
C VAL A 398 -28.66 -4.83 21.26
N ASN A 399 -28.04 -3.69 21.54
CA ASN A 399 -28.22 -2.97 22.80
C ASN A 399 -28.96 -1.62 22.65
N GLY A 400 -29.25 -1.18 21.42
CA GLY A 400 -29.96 0.07 21.15
C GLY A 400 -29.16 1.35 21.40
N GLU A 401 -27.84 1.28 21.58
CA GLU A 401 -27.02 2.47 21.76
C GLU A 401 -26.87 3.27 20.45
N LEU A 402 -26.85 4.61 20.54
CA LEU A 402 -26.44 5.46 19.43
C LEU A 402 -24.96 5.22 19.11
N VAL A 403 -24.66 4.73 17.92
CA VAL A 403 -23.30 4.44 17.46
C VAL A 403 -22.73 5.64 16.72
N ALA A 404 -23.49 6.19 15.78
CA ALA A 404 -23.05 7.33 15.00
C ALA A 404 -24.23 8.14 14.49
N PHE A 405 -24.00 9.41 14.21
CA PHE A 405 -24.83 10.16 13.27
C PHE A 405 -23.99 11.18 12.51
N SER A 406 -24.47 11.57 11.34
CA SER A 406 -23.89 12.67 10.57
C SER A 406 -24.99 13.45 9.88
N ARG A 407 -24.88 14.78 9.96
CA ARG A 407 -25.74 15.72 9.26
C ARG A 407 -24.98 16.30 8.08
N ARG A 408 -25.55 16.15 6.90
CA ARG A 408 -25.06 16.71 5.64
C ARG A 408 -25.84 17.98 5.35
N TYR A 409 -25.16 19.10 5.14
CA TYR A 409 -25.80 20.33 4.66
C TYR A 409 -25.81 20.36 3.13
N ASN A 410 -26.63 21.26 2.57
CA ASN A 410 -26.62 21.52 1.14
C ASN A 410 -25.22 21.99 0.71
N ARG A 411 -24.76 21.56 -0.47
CA ARG A 411 -23.54 22.04 -1.11
C ARG A 411 -23.43 23.57 -1.15
N TYR A 412 -24.55 24.30 -1.28
CA TYR A 412 -24.57 25.76 -1.27
C TYR A 412 -24.33 26.38 0.12
N GLU A 413 -24.64 25.67 1.20
CA GLU A 413 -24.38 26.13 2.57
C GLU A 413 -22.88 26.07 2.89
N ASP A 414 -22.20 25.01 2.42
CA ASP A 414 -20.74 24.87 2.52
C ASP A 414 -19.98 25.90 1.67
N LEU A 415 -20.64 26.55 0.70
CA LEU A 415 -20.08 27.62 -0.12
C LEU A 415 -20.21 29.02 0.51
N LYS A 416 -20.91 29.17 1.64
CA LYS A 416 -21.02 30.46 2.34
C LYS A 416 -19.79 30.73 3.19
N SER A 417 -19.43 32.01 3.33
CA SER A 417 -18.40 32.42 4.29
C SER A 417 -18.76 31.96 5.70
N PRO A 418 -17.83 31.29 6.43
CA PRO A 418 -18.10 30.77 7.76
C PRO A 418 -18.45 31.86 8.77
N VAL A 419 -19.48 31.60 9.58
CA VAL A 419 -19.87 32.47 10.70
C VAL A 419 -19.41 31.81 11.99
N VAL A 420 -18.43 32.41 12.68
CA VAL A 420 -17.94 31.89 13.96
C VAL A 420 -18.66 32.62 15.09
N LYS A 421 -19.49 31.88 15.85
CA LYS A 421 -20.13 32.34 17.09
C LYS A 421 -19.65 31.60 18.32
N PHE A 422 -19.10 30.41 18.14
CA PHE A 422 -18.53 29.57 19.19
C PHE A 422 -17.02 29.43 19.00
N SER A 423 -16.26 29.63 20.07
CA SER A 423 -14.82 29.35 20.08
C SER A 423 -14.56 27.84 20.05
N ASP A 424 -13.29 27.46 19.86
CA ASP A 424 -12.81 26.10 20.04
C ASP A 424 -13.02 25.60 21.48
N GLU A 425 -12.75 26.44 22.49
CA GLU A 425 -13.00 26.13 23.90
C GLU A 425 -14.50 25.87 24.18
N GLU A 426 -15.39 26.71 23.65
CA GLU A 426 -16.84 26.53 23.81
C GLU A 426 -17.33 25.27 23.09
N ALA A 427 -16.79 25.00 21.89
CA ALA A 427 -17.10 23.78 21.14
C ALA A 427 -16.60 22.52 21.86
N LEU A 428 -15.45 22.58 22.52
CA LEU A 428 -14.91 21.50 23.34
C LEU A 428 -15.87 21.16 24.48
N HIS A 429 -16.32 22.16 25.24
CA HIS A 429 -17.29 21.95 26.33
C HIS A 429 -18.63 21.39 25.83
N ILE A 430 -19.13 21.84 24.68
CA ILE A 430 -20.34 21.27 24.07
C ILE A 430 -20.16 19.77 23.78
N ALA A 431 -18.99 19.37 23.28
CA ALA A 431 -18.70 17.96 23.01
C ALA A 431 -18.58 17.13 24.30
N GLU A 432 -17.90 17.66 25.32
CA GLU A 432 -17.77 17.04 26.65
C GLU A 432 -19.13 16.79 27.29
N ASP A 433 -19.96 17.83 27.37
CA ASP A 433 -21.31 17.77 27.93
C ASP A 433 -22.17 16.72 27.20
N TYR A 434 -22.01 16.61 25.88
CA TYR A 434 -22.73 15.62 25.09
C TYR A 434 -22.26 14.19 25.38
N ILE A 435 -20.97 13.94 25.46
CA ILE A 435 -20.44 12.60 25.78
C ILE A 435 -20.83 12.22 27.21
N GLU A 436 -20.64 13.10 28.19
CA GLU A 436 -20.96 12.82 29.60
C GLU A 436 -22.44 12.50 29.78
N LYS A 437 -23.33 13.24 29.10
CA LYS A 437 -24.77 13.00 29.15
C LYS A 437 -25.19 11.68 28.49
N ASN A 438 -24.66 11.38 27.31
CA ASN A 438 -25.12 10.24 26.51
C ASN A 438 -24.35 8.94 26.78
N GLN A 439 -23.13 9.03 27.31
CA GLN A 439 -22.21 7.92 27.55
C GLN A 439 -21.50 8.02 28.93
N PRO A 440 -22.24 8.23 30.04
CA PRO A 440 -21.65 8.52 31.35
C PRO A 440 -20.69 7.43 31.86
N GLY A 441 -20.97 6.15 31.55
CA GLY A 441 -20.12 5.03 31.95
C GLY A 441 -18.79 4.94 31.19
N ARG A 442 -18.70 5.55 30.00
CA ARG A 442 -17.50 5.54 29.15
C ARG A 442 -16.71 6.84 29.26
N TRP A 443 -17.32 7.93 29.73
CA TRP A 443 -16.66 9.22 29.95
C TRP A 443 -15.42 9.11 30.85
N ALA A 444 -15.52 8.38 31.96
CA ALA A 444 -14.39 8.14 32.87
C ALA A 444 -13.27 7.26 32.27
N GLN A 445 -13.48 6.70 31.07
CA GLN A 445 -12.55 5.82 30.37
C GLN A 445 -11.99 6.46 29.11
N VAL A 446 -12.16 7.77 28.91
CA VAL A 446 -11.58 8.50 27.79
C VAL A 446 -10.75 9.68 28.25
N VAL A 447 -9.79 10.07 27.43
CA VAL A 447 -9.01 11.30 27.57
C VAL A 447 -9.12 12.11 26.29
N PHE A 448 -8.97 13.43 26.40
CA PHE A 448 -8.92 14.31 25.23
C PHE A 448 -7.77 13.88 24.30
N GLY A 449 -8.09 13.70 23.01
CA GLY A 449 -7.13 13.35 21.97
C GLY A 449 -6.69 14.58 21.18
N SER A 450 -7.62 15.17 20.40
CA SER A 450 -7.33 16.37 19.60
C SER A 450 -8.56 17.23 19.32
N LEU A 451 -8.32 18.51 19.01
CA LEU A 451 -9.29 19.43 18.45
C LEU A 451 -8.68 20.06 17.20
N ARG A 452 -9.40 19.97 16.07
CA ARG A 452 -8.96 20.52 14.78
C ARG A 452 -10.05 21.38 14.16
N PRO A 453 -9.77 22.64 13.80
CA PRO A 453 -10.74 23.49 13.10
C PRO A 453 -10.97 22.96 11.68
N VAL A 454 -12.23 22.69 11.35
CA VAL A 454 -12.68 22.37 10.00
C VAL A 454 -12.92 23.68 9.28
N GLN A 455 -12.03 24.04 8.36
CA GLN A 455 -12.11 25.30 7.62
C GLN A 455 -13.30 25.29 6.64
N GLY A 456 -13.95 26.43 6.48
CA GLY A 456 -14.95 26.61 5.41
C GLY A 456 -14.39 27.33 4.18
N LEU A 457 -15.22 27.50 3.16
CA LEU A 457 -14.83 28.14 1.90
C LEU A 457 -14.51 29.62 2.12
N VAL A 458 -13.39 30.10 1.56
CA VAL A 458 -13.00 31.51 1.56
C VAL A 458 -13.43 32.13 0.23
N ILE A 459 -14.45 33.01 0.27
CA ILE A 459 -14.99 33.68 -0.93
C ILE A 459 -14.13 34.91 -1.31
N ASP A 460 -13.62 35.64 -0.32
CA ASP A 460 -12.74 36.80 -0.53
C ASP A 460 -11.28 36.40 -0.20
N PRO A 461 -10.35 36.42 -1.17
CA PRO A 461 -8.93 36.11 -0.94
C PRO A 461 -8.22 37.00 0.10
N LEU A 462 -8.82 38.12 0.49
CA LEU A 462 -8.32 39.03 1.51
C LEU A 462 -8.84 38.70 2.92
N GLU A 463 -9.85 37.84 3.07
CA GLU A 463 -10.36 37.40 4.37
C GLU A 463 -9.54 36.22 4.92
N GLU A 464 -9.31 36.21 6.23
CA GLU A 464 -8.68 35.06 6.90
C GLU A 464 -9.63 33.85 6.91
N PRO A 465 -9.12 32.61 6.70
CA PRO A 465 -9.91 31.40 6.80
C PRO A 465 -10.52 31.28 8.20
N ARG A 466 -11.84 31.08 8.25
CA ARG A 466 -12.59 30.90 9.48
C ARG A 466 -13.08 29.45 9.58
N PRO A 467 -13.04 28.82 10.78
CA PRO A 467 -13.59 27.49 10.95
C PRO A 467 -15.10 27.52 10.68
N ARG A 468 -15.59 26.54 9.91
CA ARG A 468 -17.04 26.24 9.83
C ARG A 468 -17.47 25.30 10.96
N ALA A 469 -16.55 24.49 11.46
CA ALA A 469 -16.78 23.58 12.58
C ALA A 469 -15.47 23.23 13.29
N TYR A 470 -15.57 22.48 14.39
CA TYR A 470 -14.43 21.93 15.12
C TYR A 470 -14.59 20.41 15.22
N ALA A 471 -13.63 19.66 14.69
CA ALA A 471 -13.55 18.21 14.82
C ALA A 471 -12.79 17.86 16.10
N ILE A 472 -13.40 17.09 16.98
CA ILE A 472 -12.92 16.79 18.34
C ILE A 472 -12.85 15.28 18.52
N ASN A 473 -11.74 14.80 19.06
CA ASN A 473 -11.50 13.38 19.32
C ASN A 473 -11.22 13.13 20.81
N TYR A 474 -11.79 12.04 21.33
CA TYR A 474 -11.53 11.50 22.66
C TYR A 474 -11.10 10.04 22.56
N THR A 475 -9.98 9.70 23.18
CA THR A 475 -9.34 8.39 23.09
C THR A 475 -9.64 7.56 24.32
N ARG A 476 -10.02 6.28 24.15
CA ARG A 476 -10.20 5.34 25.25
C ARG A 476 -8.88 5.07 25.96
N VAL A 477 -8.93 5.00 27.29
CA VAL A 477 -7.82 4.61 28.15
C VAL A 477 -8.23 3.42 29.00
N THR A 478 -7.42 2.38 28.97
CA THR A 478 -7.56 1.17 29.79
C THR A 478 -6.19 0.84 30.37
N ASN A 479 -6.09 0.41 31.62
CA ASN A 479 -4.81 0.09 32.28
C ASN A 479 -3.76 1.22 32.18
N GLY A 480 -4.19 2.48 32.09
CA GLY A 480 -3.30 3.64 31.91
C GLY A 480 -2.72 3.81 30.50
N VAL A 481 -3.12 2.98 29.53
CA VAL A 481 -2.65 3.01 28.13
C VAL A 481 -3.76 3.49 27.20
N LYS A 482 -3.43 4.41 26.29
CA LYS A 482 -4.35 4.97 25.29
C LYS A 482 -4.63 3.94 24.19
N PHE A 483 -5.86 3.91 23.68
CA PHE A 483 -6.28 3.10 22.53
C PHE A 483 -6.86 4.01 21.43
N PRO A 484 -6.02 4.59 20.55
CA PRO A 484 -6.42 5.63 19.59
C PRO A 484 -7.56 5.23 18.64
N GLN A 485 -7.63 3.94 18.33
CA GLN A 485 -8.67 3.38 17.44
C GLN A 485 -10.03 3.18 18.13
N ASN A 486 -10.15 3.58 19.40
CA ASN A 486 -11.33 3.37 20.23
C ASN A 486 -11.64 4.62 21.04
N GLY A 487 -12.88 5.10 21.02
CA GLY A 487 -13.25 6.37 21.64
C GLY A 487 -14.40 7.07 20.93
N PHE A 488 -14.36 8.40 20.94
CA PHE A 488 -15.39 9.28 20.38
C PHE A 488 -14.81 10.28 19.39
N ASP A 489 -15.51 10.50 18.28
CA ASP A 489 -15.27 11.58 17.34
C ASP A 489 -16.52 12.43 17.23
N LEU A 490 -16.39 13.75 17.34
CA LEU A 490 -17.49 14.71 17.22
C LEU A 490 -17.10 15.86 16.30
N GLU A 491 -18.09 16.46 15.64
CA GLU A 491 -17.93 17.74 14.95
C GLU A 491 -18.95 18.73 15.47
N VAL A 492 -18.49 19.88 15.98
CA VAL A 492 -19.35 20.95 16.51
C VAL A 492 -19.35 22.14 15.55
N ASN A 493 -20.53 22.58 15.13
CA ASN A 493 -20.73 23.70 14.21
C ASN A 493 -20.30 25.03 14.87
N SER A 494 -19.42 25.78 14.21
CA SER A 494 -18.90 27.06 14.72
C SER A 494 -19.95 28.17 14.82
N ALA A 495 -21.04 28.09 14.05
CA ALA A 495 -22.08 29.12 13.97
C ALA A 495 -23.24 28.84 14.93
N THR A 496 -23.59 27.57 15.13
CA THR A 496 -24.80 27.16 15.86
C THR A 496 -24.51 26.43 17.16
N GLY A 497 -23.30 25.89 17.35
CA GLY A 497 -22.98 25.00 18.48
C GLY A 497 -23.65 23.63 18.36
N GLU A 498 -24.34 23.34 17.25
CA GLU A 498 -24.94 22.01 17.01
C GLU A 498 -23.84 20.99 16.73
N ILE A 499 -23.99 19.77 17.26
CA ILE A 499 -23.14 18.64 16.88
C ILE A 499 -23.61 18.16 15.50
N ASN A 500 -22.78 18.34 14.49
CA ASN A 500 -23.03 17.92 13.11
C ASN A 500 -22.79 16.42 12.93
N SER A 501 -21.80 15.88 13.62
CA SER A 501 -21.49 14.45 13.57
C SER A 501 -21.01 13.94 14.92
N TYR A 502 -21.31 12.68 15.17
CA TYR A 502 -20.86 11.92 16.32
C TYR A 502 -20.57 10.51 15.86
N ARG A 503 -19.49 9.93 16.36
CA ARG A 503 -19.16 8.51 16.19
C ARG A 503 -18.58 7.99 17.49
N MET A 504 -19.12 6.86 17.94
CA MET A 504 -18.55 6.04 19.00
C MET A 504 -17.97 4.78 18.38
N THR A 505 -16.66 4.60 18.50
CA THR A 505 -16.00 3.33 18.22
C THR A 505 -15.65 2.70 19.55
N TRP A 506 -16.39 1.67 19.95
CA TRP A 506 -16.16 0.98 21.22
C TRP A 506 -16.10 -0.52 21.00
N TRP A 507 -14.93 -1.12 21.20
CA TRP A 507 -14.73 -2.55 20.96
C TRP A 507 -14.68 -3.31 22.28
N ASP A 508 -15.41 -4.42 22.34
CA ASP A 508 -15.32 -5.37 23.44
C ASP A 508 -14.21 -6.37 23.14
N VAL A 509 -13.00 -6.06 23.59
CA VAL A 509 -11.77 -6.80 23.29
C VAL A 509 -10.98 -7.01 24.57
N GLN A 510 -10.19 -8.07 24.59
CA GLN A 510 -9.24 -8.33 25.67
C GLN A 510 -8.00 -7.45 25.48
N PHE A 511 -7.60 -6.78 26.57
CA PHE A 511 -6.43 -5.91 26.59
C PHE A 511 -5.24 -6.65 27.22
N PRO A 512 -4.08 -6.72 26.55
CA PRO A 512 -2.88 -7.25 27.17
C PRO A 512 -2.42 -6.35 28.33
N ASP A 513 -1.80 -6.97 29.33
CA ASP A 513 -1.23 -6.30 30.50
C ASP A 513 0.06 -5.55 30.11
N PRO A 514 0.18 -4.24 30.39
CA PRO A 514 1.41 -3.49 30.12
C PRO A 514 2.60 -3.87 31.04
N GLN A 515 2.42 -4.76 32.02
CA GLN A 515 3.54 -5.19 32.85
C GLN A 515 4.62 -5.91 32.03
N GLY A 516 5.85 -5.39 32.07
CA GLY A 516 7.01 -5.98 31.39
C GLY A 516 7.33 -5.39 30.02
N VAL A 517 6.62 -4.33 29.59
CA VAL A 517 7.03 -3.54 28.42
C VAL A 517 8.38 -2.85 28.67
N ILE A 518 9.12 -2.59 27.60
CA ILE A 518 10.38 -1.83 27.65
C ILE A 518 10.09 -0.38 28.09
N SER A 519 11.10 0.33 28.61
CA SER A 519 10.94 1.74 28.95
C SER A 519 10.74 2.61 27.69
N GLN A 520 10.10 3.77 27.84
CA GLN A 520 9.99 4.77 26.78
C GLN A 520 11.34 5.21 26.21
N GLU A 521 12.36 5.35 27.08
CA GLU A 521 13.73 5.67 26.69
C GLU A 521 14.33 4.58 25.78
N ALA A 522 14.28 3.31 26.20
CA ALA A 522 14.68 2.18 25.35
C ALA A 522 13.89 2.10 24.02
N ALA A 523 12.61 2.47 24.02
CA ALA A 523 11.84 2.56 22.78
C ALA A 523 12.33 3.73 21.89
N ALA A 524 12.64 4.88 22.46
CA ALA A 524 13.24 6.02 21.77
C ALA A 524 14.61 5.66 21.17
N ASP A 525 15.46 4.96 21.93
CA ASP A 525 16.75 4.45 21.47
C ASP A 525 16.59 3.51 20.27
N ASN A 526 15.62 2.59 20.35
CA ASN A 526 15.30 1.71 19.22
C ASN A 526 14.81 2.50 18.01
N TYR A 527 13.96 3.52 18.19
CA TYR A 527 13.52 4.39 17.09
C TYR A 527 14.71 5.10 16.41
N LEU A 528 15.63 5.67 17.18
CA LEU A 528 16.81 6.37 16.64
C LEU A 528 17.84 5.41 16.03
N ARG A 529 17.96 4.19 16.57
CA ARG A 529 18.82 3.14 16.01
C ARG A 529 18.32 2.67 14.64
N GLU A 530 17.02 2.41 14.53
CA GLU A 530 16.39 1.87 13.31
C GLU A 530 16.07 2.98 12.29
N ALA A 531 15.87 4.22 12.73
CA ALA A 531 15.67 5.39 11.88
C ALA A 531 16.40 6.63 12.44
N PRO A 532 17.72 6.75 12.19
CA PRO A 532 18.52 7.86 12.70
C PRO A 532 18.05 9.22 12.17
N LEU A 533 18.20 10.26 13.00
CA LEU A 533 18.02 11.65 12.56
C LEU A 533 19.13 12.01 11.56
N THR A 534 18.72 12.26 10.33
CA THR A 534 19.62 12.58 9.22
C THR A 534 19.47 14.05 8.84
N LEU A 535 20.59 14.73 8.60
CA LEU A 535 20.60 16.09 8.09
C LEU A 535 20.18 16.09 6.62
N GLY A 536 19.18 16.89 6.26
CA GLY A 536 18.75 17.05 4.87
C GLY A 536 18.08 18.38 4.63
N TYR A 537 17.80 18.65 3.35
CA TYR A 537 16.89 19.71 2.95
C TYR A 537 15.49 19.14 2.76
N LEU A 538 14.50 19.82 3.30
CA LEU A 538 13.09 19.57 3.04
C LEU A 538 12.41 20.88 2.65
N ARG A 539 11.46 20.80 1.71
CA ARG A 539 10.60 21.93 1.39
C ARG A 539 9.31 21.81 2.18
N THR A 540 9.10 22.73 3.09
CA THR A 540 7.81 22.87 3.74
C THR A 540 6.97 23.83 2.93
N TRP A 541 5.81 23.35 2.53
CA TRP A 541 4.78 24.23 1.99
C TRP A 541 4.08 24.88 3.17
N ALA A 542 3.76 26.18 3.05
CA ALA A 542 2.75 26.74 3.92
C ALA A 542 1.52 25.81 3.85
N PRO A 543 0.85 25.52 4.99
CA PRO A 543 -0.41 24.80 4.97
C PRO A 543 -1.29 25.34 3.84
N GLU A 544 -2.08 24.49 3.20
CA GLU A 544 -3.09 24.86 2.18
C GLU A 544 -4.18 25.74 2.82
N LYS A 545 -3.78 26.94 3.27
CA LYS A 545 -4.49 27.89 4.11
C LYS A 545 -4.63 29.24 3.41
N SER A 546 -4.53 29.29 2.09
CA SER A 546 -4.80 30.53 1.38
C SER A 546 -5.22 30.30 -0.06
N VAL A 547 -6.28 31.01 -0.44
CA VAL A 547 -6.64 31.35 -1.83
C VAL A 547 -5.57 32.25 -2.49
N LYS A 548 -4.50 32.61 -1.76
CA LYS A 548 -3.30 33.20 -2.37
C LYS A 548 -2.60 32.16 -3.25
N PRO A 549 -1.95 32.58 -4.35
CA PRO A 549 -1.00 31.73 -5.06
C PRO A 549 -0.08 31.08 -4.02
N ARG A 550 0.15 29.77 -4.17
CA ARG A 550 1.01 28.96 -3.30
C ARG A 550 2.26 29.77 -2.99
N GLU A 551 2.40 30.31 -1.77
CA GLU A 551 3.62 31.01 -1.38
C GLU A 551 4.78 30.04 -1.69
N GLU A 552 5.83 30.54 -2.35
CA GLU A 552 6.95 29.70 -2.76
C GLU A 552 7.43 28.91 -1.53
N GLY A 553 7.18 27.60 -1.52
CA GLY A 553 7.53 26.76 -0.37
C GLY A 553 9.00 26.97 -0.03
N LYS A 554 9.29 27.19 1.25
CA LYS A 554 10.64 27.49 1.71
C LYS A 554 11.42 26.20 1.89
N VAL A 555 12.67 26.18 1.44
CA VAL A 555 13.59 25.08 1.74
C VAL A 555 14.16 25.30 3.15
N HIS A 556 14.02 24.29 3.99
CA HIS A 556 14.57 24.23 5.34
C HIS A 556 15.73 23.24 5.38
N LEU A 557 16.76 23.57 6.15
CA LEU A 557 17.77 22.61 6.60
C LEU A 557 17.24 21.95 7.87
N VAL A 558 17.11 20.62 7.88
CA VAL A 558 16.43 19.89 8.96
C VAL A 558 17.18 18.63 9.38
N TYR A 559 16.95 18.20 10.61
CA TYR A 559 17.14 16.82 11.06
C TYR A 559 15.81 16.08 10.98
N TYR A 560 15.76 14.97 10.25
CA TYR A 560 14.53 14.20 10.03
C TYR A 560 14.84 12.72 9.78
N GLN A 561 13.80 11.89 9.69
CA GLN A 561 13.90 10.44 9.47
C GLN A 561 13.46 10.08 8.04
N PRO A 562 14.32 10.18 7.01
CA PRO A 562 13.93 10.14 5.59
C PRO A 562 13.20 8.87 5.16
N ASN A 563 13.48 7.72 5.78
CA ASN A 563 12.99 6.41 5.33
C ASN A 563 12.67 5.48 6.52
N ARG A 564 11.66 5.81 7.31
CA ARG A 564 11.20 4.91 8.38
C ARG A 564 10.42 3.74 7.77
N ASN A 565 11.10 2.61 7.54
CA ASN A 565 10.52 1.38 6.97
C ASN A 565 9.66 0.57 7.98
N PHE A 566 9.22 1.20 9.06
CA PHE A 566 8.40 0.60 10.10
C PHE A 566 7.37 1.61 10.62
N ALA A 567 6.23 1.11 11.08
CA ALA A 567 5.16 1.93 11.62
C ALA A 567 5.30 2.12 13.13
N MET A 568 5.74 1.07 13.83
CA MET A 568 5.71 0.98 15.30
C MET A 568 6.75 -0.01 15.83
N LEU A 569 6.92 -0.07 17.15
CA LEU A 569 7.71 -1.12 17.82
C LEU A 569 6.81 -2.00 18.68
N ASP A 570 7.11 -3.30 18.76
CA ASP A 570 6.53 -4.19 19.76
C ASP A 570 6.95 -3.73 21.17
N ALA A 571 5.99 -3.55 22.07
CA ALA A 571 6.27 -2.94 23.37
C ALA A 571 7.08 -3.82 24.33
N PHE A 572 7.16 -5.13 24.12
CA PHE A 572 7.91 -6.05 25.01
C PHE A 572 9.33 -6.29 24.51
N THR A 573 9.51 -6.34 23.20
CA THR A 573 10.77 -6.74 22.57
C THR A 573 11.51 -5.57 21.93
N GLY A 574 10.84 -4.46 21.64
CA GLY A 574 11.41 -3.33 20.90
C GLY A 574 11.64 -3.61 19.41
N ARG A 575 11.14 -4.74 18.88
CA ARG A 575 11.26 -5.08 17.46
C ARG A 575 10.37 -4.20 16.60
N ILE A 576 10.84 -3.85 15.41
CA ILE A 576 10.08 -3.07 14.44
C ILE A 576 8.87 -3.84 13.91
N LEU A 577 7.76 -3.14 13.72
CA LEU A 577 6.51 -3.66 13.20
C LEU A 577 6.02 -2.80 12.00
N ASP A 578 5.39 -3.46 11.01
CA ASP A 578 4.72 -2.81 9.88
C ASP A 578 3.38 -2.18 10.31
N GLU A 579 2.66 -1.58 9.35
CA GLU A 579 1.35 -0.98 9.61
C GLU A 579 0.33 -2.02 10.09
N GLU A 580 0.47 -3.29 9.72
CA GLU A 580 -0.37 -4.40 10.16
C GLU A 580 0.04 -4.98 11.53
N GLY A 581 1.05 -4.44 12.20
CA GLY A 581 1.52 -4.92 13.50
C GLY A 581 2.27 -6.25 13.43
N LYS A 582 2.88 -6.57 12.27
CA LYS A 582 3.74 -7.74 12.07
C LYS A 582 5.19 -7.32 12.10
N THR A 583 6.06 -8.20 12.57
CA THR A 583 7.50 -7.95 12.61
C THR A 583 8.07 -7.77 11.21
N VAL A 584 8.76 -6.65 11.01
CA VAL A 584 9.51 -6.37 9.78
C VAL A 584 10.94 -6.85 9.95
N THR A 585 11.47 -7.53 8.94
CA THR A 585 12.91 -7.66 8.77
C THR A 585 13.35 -6.49 7.91
N PRO A 586 14.22 -5.57 8.39
CA PRO A 586 14.66 -4.44 7.58
C PRO A 586 15.21 -4.92 6.25
N ALA A 587 14.67 -4.40 5.14
CA ALA A 587 15.28 -4.59 3.83
C ALA A 587 16.63 -3.84 3.81
N GLY A 588 17.73 -4.59 3.80
CA GLY A 588 19.07 -4.03 3.56
C GLY A 588 20.03 -3.98 4.75
N GLU A 589 19.64 -4.38 5.97
CA GLU A 589 20.66 -4.86 6.89
C GLU A 589 21.05 -6.26 6.43
N LYS A 590 22.15 -6.35 5.69
CA LYS A 590 22.83 -7.63 5.48
C LYS A 590 23.10 -8.19 6.87
N GLU A 591 22.32 -9.20 7.27
CA GLU A 591 22.59 -9.94 8.49
C GLU A 591 23.97 -10.58 8.29
N SER A 592 25.00 -9.90 8.79
CA SER A 592 26.38 -10.32 8.60
C SER A 592 26.76 -11.26 9.73
N PHE A 593 27.15 -12.47 9.37
CA PHE A 593 27.49 -13.50 10.34
C PHE A 593 29.00 -13.54 10.53
N SER A 594 29.44 -13.36 11.77
CA SER A 594 30.86 -13.28 12.13
C SER A 594 31.66 -14.56 11.80
N ASP A 595 30.98 -15.69 11.65
CA ASP A 595 31.52 -17.02 11.37
C ASP A 595 31.46 -17.44 9.90
N LEU A 596 31.05 -16.55 8.98
CA LEU A 596 31.02 -16.82 7.54
C LEU A 596 32.22 -16.25 6.77
N ALA A 597 33.04 -15.41 7.39
CA ALA A 597 34.17 -14.78 6.72
C ALA A 597 35.14 -15.85 6.14
N GLY A 598 35.20 -15.94 4.81
CA GLY A 598 36.02 -16.93 4.09
C GLY A 598 35.41 -18.33 3.97
N HIS A 599 34.20 -18.55 4.50
CA HIS A 599 33.48 -19.82 4.37
C HIS A 599 32.86 -19.94 2.96
N PRO A 600 32.93 -21.10 2.27
CA PRO A 600 32.39 -21.25 0.91
C PRO A 600 30.90 -20.92 0.74
N ALA A 601 30.10 -21.17 1.79
CA ALA A 601 28.67 -20.90 1.79
C ALA A 601 28.29 -19.44 2.11
N CYS A 602 29.26 -18.52 2.28
CA CYS A 602 29.02 -17.13 2.66
C CYS A 602 27.97 -16.45 1.76
N GLU A 603 28.17 -16.49 0.45
CA GLU A 603 27.26 -15.88 -0.53
C GLU A 603 25.85 -16.50 -0.48
N ALA A 604 25.77 -17.83 -0.33
CA ALA A 604 24.50 -18.52 -0.27
C ALA A 604 23.71 -18.15 1.00
N VAL A 605 24.39 -18.04 2.14
CA VAL A 605 23.75 -17.69 3.41
C VAL A 605 23.33 -16.23 3.45
N GLU A 606 24.18 -15.31 2.97
CA GLU A 606 23.84 -13.88 2.90
C GLU A 606 22.60 -13.66 2.02
N LEU A 607 22.54 -14.29 0.85
CA LEU A 607 21.39 -14.22 -0.05
C LEU A 607 20.09 -14.71 0.62
N LEU A 608 20.15 -15.83 1.34
CA LEU A 608 18.98 -16.37 2.03
C LEU A 608 18.60 -15.56 3.27
N ALA A 609 19.54 -14.90 3.91
CA ALA A 609 19.29 -14.02 5.07
C ALA A 609 18.61 -12.73 4.60
N GLU A 610 19.11 -12.13 3.52
CA GLU A 610 18.47 -10.98 2.85
C GLU A 610 17.02 -11.32 2.42
N ALA A 611 16.77 -12.56 2.02
CA ALA A 611 15.43 -13.05 1.67
C ALA A 611 14.56 -13.47 2.87
N GLY A 612 15.06 -13.37 4.11
CA GLY A 612 14.37 -13.81 5.34
C GLY A 612 14.16 -15.32 5.47
N ILE A 613 14.81 -16.12 4.61
CA ILE A 613 14.70 -17.58 4.58
C ILE A 613 15.51 -18.22 5.71
N VAL A 614 16.71 -17.70 5.97
CA VAL A 614 17.56 -18.11 7.10
C VAL A 614 17.77 -16.97 8.08
N THR A 615 18.11 -17.32 9.30
CA THR A 615 18.48 -16.38 10.37
C THR A 615 19.63 -16.98 11.18
N GLY A 616 20.41 -16.13 11.84
CA GLY A 616 21.42 -16.57 12.81
C GLY A 616 20.92 -16.56 14.25
N ALA A 617 21.85 -16.84 15.16
CA ALA A 617 21.69 -16.61 16.60
C ALA A 617 22.99 -15.96 17.12
N ASP A 618 22.85 -14.92 17.95
CA ASP A 618 23.98 -14.21 18.56
C ASP A 618 25.05 -13.72 17.55
N GLY A 619 24.62 -13.25 16.36
CA GLY A 619 25.52 -12.77 15.31
C GLY A 619 26.32 -13.86 14.58
N ARG A 620 25.88 -15.12 14.68
CA ARG A 620 26.50 -16.30 14.04
C ARG A 620 25.48 -17.14 13.27
N PHE A 621 25.88 -17.69 12.14
CA PHE A 621 25.04 -18.59 11.34
C PHE A 621 25.20 -20.07 11.75
N ARG A 622 26.39 -20.45 12.23
CA ARG A 622 26.81 -21.82 12.54
C ARG A 622 26.83 -22.73 11.31
N PRO A 623 27.66 -22.41 10.28
CA PRO A 623 27.61 -23.10 8.98
C PRO A 623 27.92 -24.60 9.06
N ASP A 624 28.78 -25.02 9.98
CA ASP A 624 29.25 -26.40 10.12
C ASP A 624 28.40 -27.26 11.07
N ASP A 625 27.45 -26.65 11.80
CA ASP A 625 26.56 -27.40 12.69
C ASP A 625 25.58 -28.27 11.88
N PRO A 626 25.19 -29.45 12.39
CA PRO A 626 24.11 -30.24 11.80
C PRO A 626 22.81 -29.43 11.70
N VAL A 627 22.17 -29.44 10.54
CA VAL A 627 20.83 -28.86 10.40
C VAL A 627 19.80 -29.81 11.03
N THR A 628 18.89 -29.26 11.83
CA THR A 628 17.78 -30.05 12.38
C THR A 628 16.61 -30.15 11.39
N GLN A 629 15.74 -31.15 11.57
CA GLN A 629 14.55 -31.29 10.72
C GLN A 629 13.66 -30.05 10.78
N ALA A 630 13.47 -29.46 11.97
CA ALA A 630 12.66 -28.25 12.11
C ALA A 630 13.28 -27.04 11.39
N GLU A 631 14.60 -26.87 11.48
CA GLU A 631 15.31 -25.80 10.78
C GLU A 631 15.20 -25.95 9.25
N LEU A 632 15.43 -27.16 8.73
CA LEU A 632 15.33 -27.41 7.29
C LEU A 632 13.89 -27.23 6.78
N ILE A 633 12.88 -27.72 7.50
CA ILE A 633 11.47 -27.53 7.12
C ILE A 633 11.11 -26.04 7.12
N ALA A 634 11.55 -25.29 8.13
CA ALA A 634 11.33 -23.84 8.16
C ALA A 634 11.95 -23.14 6.95
N MET A 635 13.19 -23.49 6.57
CA MET A 635 13.85 -22.96 5.37
C MET A 635 13.08 -23.30 4.09
N LEU A 636 12.60 -24.54 3.94
CA LEU A 636 11.84 -24.98 2.75
C LEU A 636 10.48 -24.29 2.64
N VAL A 637 9.76 -24.17 3.76
CA VAL A 637 8.47 -23.46 3.83
C VAL A 637 8.65 -21.99 3.47
N LYS A 638 9.68 -21.32 4.02
CA LYS A 638 10.03 -19.94 3.68
C LYS A 638 10.41 -19.80 2.21
N SER A 639 11.22 -20.72 1.68
CA SER A 639 11.58 -20.76 0.25
C SER A 639 10.41 -21.07 -0.69
N SER A 640 9.25 -21.46 -0.15
CA SER A 640 7.99 -21.62 -0.90
C SER A 640 7.12 -20.35 -0.88
N GLY A 641 7.66 -19.23 -0.37
CA GLY A 641 6.95 -17.96 -0.22
C GLY A 641 5.99 -17.91 0.97
N ARG A 642 6.11 -18.83 1.93
CA ARG A 642 5.26 -18.90 3.13
C ARG A 642 6.08 -18.61 4.38
N SER A 643 5.67 -17.62 5.17
CA SER A 643 6.27 -17.34 6.48
C SER A 643 5.15 -17.37 7.53
N PRO A 644 4.77 -18.56 8.04
CA PRO A 644 3.74 -18.63 9.05
C PRO A 644 4.24 -17.94 10.33
N GLY A 645 3.43 -17.02 10.88
CA GLY A 645 3.77 -16.32 12.11
C GLY A 645 3.90 -17.27 13.31
N ALA A 646 4.46 -16.75 14.41
CA ALA A 646 4.46 -17.46 15.68
C ALA A 646 3.02 -17.72 16.15
N ALA A 647 2.79 -18.87 16.80
CA ALA A 647 1.48 -19.20 17.34
C ALA A 647 1.02 -18.13 18.36
N ALA A 648 -0.25 -17.73 18.27
CA ALA A 648 -0.83 -16.75 19.17
C ALA A 648 -0.64 -17.18 20.64
N GLY A 649 -0.01 -16.31 21.44
CA GLY A 649 0.19 -16.53 22.88
C GLY A 649 1.43 -17.33 23.28
N GLY A 650 2.33 -17.69 22.36
CA GLY A 650 3.67 -18.22 22.69
C GLY A 650 3.73 -19.56 23.43
N LYS A 651 2.60 -20.28 23.53
CA LYS A 651 2.49 -21.56 24.25
C LYS A 651 2.88 -22.78 23.41
N GLU A 652 2.87 -22.65 22.09
CA GLU A 652 3.22 -23.73 21.17
C GLU A 652 4.70 -23.69 20.77
N PRO A 653 5.32 -24.84 20.44
CA PRO A 653 6.69 -24.87 19.92
C PRO A 653 6.83 -24.02 18.65
N TRP A 654 7.96 -23.31 18.52
CA TRP A 654 8.21 -22.37 17.41
C TRP A 654 8.05 -23.00 16.01
N TYR A 655 8.31 -24.30 15.89
CA TYR A 655 8.27 -25.02 14.62
C TYR A 655 6.86 -25.46 14.21
N ARG A 656 5.86 -25.43 15.11
CA ARG A 656 4.54 -26.04 14.89
C ARG A 656 3.87 -25.54 13.60
N SER A 657 3.84 -24.22 13.42
CA SER A 657 3.22 -23.58 12.26
C SER A 657 3.94 -23.87 10.94
N TYR A 658 5.26 -24.09 10.99
CA TYR A 658 6.04 -24.53 9.84
C TYR A 658 5.71 -25.97 9.43
N TYR A 659 5.54 -26.89 10.39
CA TYR A 659 5.11 -28.26 10.08
C TYR A 659 3.70 -28.30 9.50
N ASP A 660 2.75 -27.56 10.08
CA ASP A 660 1.37 -27.50 9.56
C ASP A 660 1.35 -26.94 8.12
N THR A 661 2.18 -25.92 7.85
CA THR A 661 2.33 -25.36 6.50
C THR A 661 3.03 -26.34 5.56
N ALA A 662 4.07 -27.05 6.01
CA ALA A 662 4.79 -28.05 5.23
C ALA A 662 3.87 -29.22 4.83
N GLU A 663 2.96 -29.64 5.70
CA GLU A 663 1.93 -30.64 5.40
C GLU A 663 0.95 -30.11 4.33
N LEU A 664 0.46 -28.87 4.49
CA LEU A 664 -0.43 -28.22 3.52
C LEU A 664 0.20 -28.10 2.13
N LEU A 665 1.50 -27.80 2.07
CA LEU A 665 2.27 -27.70 0.83
C LEU A 665 2.69 -29.06 0.26
N GLY A 666 2.51 -30.16 1.00
CA GLY A 666 2.96 -31.49 0.60
C GLY A 666 4.49 -31.69 0.66
N ILE A 667 5.21 -30.84 1.40
CA ILE A 667 6.64 -30.98 1.69
C ILE A 667 6.88 -32.17 2.65
N ILE A 668 5.92 -32.40 3.54
CA ILE A 668 5.84 -33.60 4.39
C ILE A 668 4.46 -34.25 4.22
N ARG A 669 4.34 -35.53 4.59
CA ARG A 669 3.06 -36.24 4.48
C ARG A 669 2.12 -35.91 5.64
N ALA A 670 0.82 -35.93 5.35
CA ALA A 670 -0.20 -35.78 6.37
C ALA A 670 -0.08 -36.86 7.47
N GLY A 671 0.00 -36.41 8.73
CA GLY A 671 0.21 -37.28 9.88
C GLY A 671 1.63 -37.86 10.01
N GLU A 672 2.62 -37.38 9.24
CA GLU A 672 4.04 -37.69 9.47
C GLU A 672 4.46 -37.15 10.84
N LYS A 673 5.05 -38.00 11.69
CA LYS A 673 5.41 -37.62 13.06
C LYS A 673 6.60 -36.66 13.03
N PRO A 674 6.50 -35.44 13.59
CA PRO A 674 7.62 -34.50 13.66
C PRO A 674 8.78 -35.03 14.50
N GLU A 675 10.00 -34.86 14.00
CA GLU A 675 11.26 -35.11 14.71
C GLU A 675 12.14 -33.83 14.71
N PRO A 676 11.68 -32.76 15.39
CA PRO A 676 12.18 -31.40 15.19
C PRO A 676 13.68 -31.22 15.45
N ASP A 677 14.23 -31.95 16.43
CA ASP A 677 15.63 -31.85 16.86
C ASP A 677 16.55 -32.88 16.16
N ALA A 678 15.99 -33.76 15.32
CA ALA A 678 16.77 -34.77 14.64
C ALA A 678 17.64 -34.14 13.55
N ALA A 679 18.91 -34.55 13.49
CA ALA A 679 19.82 -34.16 12.41
C ALA A 679 19.36 -34.77 11.08
N VAL A 680 19.41 -33.99 10.02
CA VAL A 680 19.00 -34.43 8.68
C VAL A 680 20.17 -35.08 7.95
N ASN A 681 19.94 -36.19 7.27
CA ASN A 681 20.91 -36.81 6.37
C ASN A 681 20.65 -36.43 4.90
N ARG A 682 21.59 -36.75 4.00
CA ARG A 682 21.49 -36.35 2.58
C ARG A 682 20.31 -36.97 1.81
N GLU A 683 19.88 -38.19 2.13
CA GLU A 683 18.70 -38.78 1.48
C GLU A 683 17.38 -38.12 1.94
N ASP A 684 17.31 -37.65 3.19
CA ASP A 684 16.19 -36.88 3.71
C ASP A 684 16.18 -35.44 3.18
N LEU A 685 17.34 -34.81 3.04
CA LEU A 685 17.46 -33.53 2.34
C LEU A 685 16.95 -33.65 0.89
N ALA A 686 17.37 -34.70 0.16
CA ALA A 686 16.91 -34.95 -1.20
C ALA A 686 15.39 -35.15 -1.25
N ARG A 687 14.83 -35.91 -0.29
CA ARG A 687 13.40 -36.12 -0.18
C ARG A 687 12.65 -34.80 -0.04
N LEU A 688 13.00 -33.99 0.97
CA LEU A 688 12.28 -32.77 1.30
C LEU A 688 12.44 -31.69 0.21
N ALA A 689 13.63 -31.54 -0.38
CA ALA A 689 13.87 -30.60 -1.48
C ALA A 689 13.06 -30.96 -2.74
N VAL A 690 13.05 -32.24 -3.14
CA VAL A 690 12.28 -32.70 -4.31
C VAL A 690 10.77 -32.60 -4.07
N GLN A 691 10.30 -32.83 -2.85
CA GLN A 691 8.88 -32.66 -2.49
C GLN A 691 8.46 -31.19 -2.50
N THR A 692 9.35 -30.28 -2.10
CA THR A 692 9.14 -28.82 -2.19
C THR A 692 8.95 -28.34 -3.62
N MET A 693 9.53 -29.04 -4.61
CA MET A 693 9.29 -28.79 -6.04
C MET A 693 8.00 -29.45 -6.58
N GLY A 694 7.20 -30.11 -5.74
CA GLY A 694 5.98 -30.82 -6.14
C GLY A 694 6.24 -32.14 -6.88
N LEU A 695 7.47 -32.65 -6.87
CA LEU A 695 7.88 -33.82 -7.67
C LEU A 695 7.69 -35.17 -6.97
N TYR A 696 7.03 -35.20 -5.81
CA TYR A 696 6.78 -36.42 -5.03
C TYR A 696 6.23 -37.60 -5.86
N ASN A 697 5.21 -37.33 -6.68
CA ASN A 697 4.51 -38.36 -7.44
C ASN A 697 5.40 -39.08 -8.46
N VAL A 698 6.42 -38.39 -8.97
CA VAL A 698 7.39 -38.94 -9.91
C VAL A 698 8.54 -39.58 -9.13
N ALA A 699 9.05 -38.89 -8.11
CA ALA A 699 10.15 -39.35 -7.25
C ALA A 699 9.86 -40.68 -6.54
N ARG A 700 8.60 -40.95 -6.18
CA ARG A 700 8.19 -42.21 -5.52
C ARG A 700 8.23 -43.44 -6.44
N LEU A 701 8.38 -43.26 -7.76
CA LEU A 701 8.46 -44.35 -8.72
C LEU A 701 9.88 -44.94 -8.76
N SER A 702 10.42 -45.38 -7.62
CA SER A 702 11.84 -45.73 -7.44
C SER A 702 12.43 -46.66 -8.52
N ASN A 703 11.62 -47.53 -9.11
CA ASN A 703 12.06 -48.53 -10.09
C ASN A 703 12.39 -47.98 -11.48
N ILE A 704 12.04 -46.72 -11.78
CA ILE A 704 12.32 -46.12 -13.09
C ILE A 704 13.67 -45.39 -13.14
N TYR A 705 14.32 -45.21 -11.99
CA TYR A 705 15.53 -44.41 -11.87
C TYR A 705 16.80 -45.27 -11.88
N VAL A 706 17.74 -44.88 -12.73
CA VAL A 706 19.11 -45.42 -12.74
C VAL A 706 19.98 -44.49 -11.90
N LEU A 707 20.64 -45.05 -10.88
CA LEU A 707 21.54 -44.32 -10.01
C LEU A 707 22.98 -44.66 -10.37
N ASP A 708 23.72 -43.68 -10.90
CA ASP A 708 25.13 -43.83 -11.25
C ASP A 708 26.03 -43.33 -10.10
N PHE A 709 25.79 -43.90 -8.91
CA PHE A 709 26.57 -43.62 -7.70
C PHE A 709 27.24 -44.90 -7.22
N GLN A 710 28.47 -44.81 -6.73
CA GLN A 710 29.20 -45.97 -6.20
C GLN A 710 28.51 -46.60 -4.98
N ASP A 711 27.76 -45.80 -4.23
CA ASP A 711 27.03 -46.14 -3.00
C ASP A 711 25.50 -46.18 -3.21
N ALA A 712 25.05 -46.37 -4.45
CA ALA A 712 23.62 -46.38 -4.79
C ALA A 712 22.78 -47.44 -4.04
N ASN A 713 23.42 -48.48 -3.50
CA ASN A 713 22.76 -49.53 -2.71
C ASN A 713 22.50 -49.11 -1.26
N ASP A 714 23.17 -48.06 -0.77
CA ASP A 714 23.01 -47.55 0.60
C ASP A 714 21.82 -46.56 0.72
N ILE A 715 21.28 -46.15 -0.43
CA ILE A 715 20.09 -45.29 -0.53
C ILE A 715 18.84 -46.12 -0.25
N SER A 716 18.01 -45.64 0.68
CA SER A 716 16.73 -46.27 1.01
C SER A 716 15.86 -46.48 -0.25
N GLU A 717 15.27 -47.68 -0.42
CA GLU A 717 14.61 -48.09 -1.66
C GLU A 717 13.54 -47.09 -2.13
N ASN A 718 12.74 -46.56 -1.20
CA ASN A 718 11.69 -45.57 -1.44
C ASN A 718 12.21 -44.15 -1.73
N LEU A 719 13.51 -43.88 -1.52
CA LEU A 719 14.16 -42.59 -1.75
C LEU A 719 15.06 -42.56 -2.98
N ARG A 720 15.22 -43.69 -3.69
CA ARG A 720 16.04 -43.78 -4.91
C ARG A 720 15.67 -42.72 -5.95
N GLY A 721 14.39 -42.52 -6.23
CA GLY A 721 13.96 -41.49 -7.18
C GLY A 721 14.17 -40.06 -6.67
N HIS A 722 14.12 -39.83 -5.36
CA HIS A 722 14.41 -38.52 -4.77
C HIS A 722 15.90 -38.20 -4.89
N ALA A 723 16.79 -39.15 -4.58
CA ALA A 723 18.23 -39.01 -4.77
C ALA A 723 18.58 -38.74 -6.26
N ALA A 724 18.02 -39.54 -7.18
CA ALA A 724 18.22 -39.36 -8.62
C ALA A 724 17.84 -37.95 -9.10
N LEU A 725 16.61 -37.51 -8.76
CA LEU A 725 16.10 -36.21 -9.17
C LEU A 725 16.88 -35.07 -8.54
N SER A 726 17.26 -35.18 -7.25
CA SER A 726 18.02 -34.14 -6.56
C SER A 726 19.37 -33.86 -7.24
N VAL A 727 20.04 -34.91 -7.74
CA VAL A 727 21.30 -34.78 -8.48
C VAL A 727 21.06 -34.31 -9.91
N ALA A 728 20.08 -34.88 -10.60
CA ALA A 728 19.76 -34.52 -11.99
C ALA A 728 19.31 -33.05 -12.13
N LEU A 729 18.61 -32.52 -11.13
CA LEU A 729 18.20 -31.11 -11.04
C LEU A 729 19.30 -30.22 -10.46
N GLY A 730 20.46 -30.78 -10.11
CA GLY A 730 21.60 -30.03 -9.57
C GLY A 730 21.40 -29.45 -8.17
N LEU A 731 20.45 -29.98 -7.39
CA LEU A 731 20.20 -29.56 -6.00
C LEU A 731 21.33 -30.05 -5.08
N ILE A 732 21.63 -31.35 -5.15
CA ILE A 732 22.68 -32.01 -4.37
C ILE A 732 23.78 -32.48 -5.32
N LYS A 733 25.04 -32.20 -5.00
CA LYS A 733 26.20 -32.63 -5.79
C LYS A 733 26.80 -33.90 -5.19
N PRO A 734 27.06 -34.94 -5.99
CA PRO A 734 27.85 -36.09 -5.55
C PRO A 734 29.27 -35.69 -5.16
N VAL A 735 29.85 -36.36 -4.17
CA VAL A 735 31.23 -36.17 -3.72
C VAL A 735 32.04 -37.38 -4.19
N GLU A 736 33.04 -37.16 -5.05
CA GLU A 736 33.91 -38.22 -5.58
C GLU A 736 33.16 -39.44 -6.19
N GLY A 737 31.99 -39.20 -6.80
CA GLY A 737 31.15 -40.24 -7.41
C GLY A 737 30.24 -41.01 -6.43
N LYS A 738 30.11 -40.52 -5.19
CA LYS A 738 29.19 -41.04 -4.16
C LYS A 738 28.10 -40.03 -3.83
N PHE A 739 26.92 -40.54 -3.48
CA PHE A 739 25.80 -39.71 -3.01
C PHE A 739 25.88 -39.42 -1.51
N GLU A 740 26.45 -40.33 -0.73
CA GLU A 740 26.60 -40.32 0.73
C GLU A 740 25.26 -40.23 1.49
N PRO A 741 24.32 -41.16 1.28
CA PRO A 741 22.93 -41.03 1.73
C PRO A 741 22.76 -40.82 3.25
N LYS A 742 23.64 -41.41 4.06
CA LYS A 742 23.56 -41.35 5.53
C LYS A 742 24.43 -40.26 6.15
N ALA A 743 25.17 -39.49 5.36
CA ALA A 743 25.96 -38.39 5.88
C ALA A 743 25.05 -37.28 6.42
N VAL A 744 25.42 -36.72 7.57
CA VAL A 744 24.70 -35.63 8.23
C VAL A 744 24.94 -34.34 7.45
N VAL A 745 23.86 -33.61 7.20
CA VAL A 745 23.85 -32.35 6.45
C VAL A 745 24.14 -31.19 7.40
N THR A 746 25.05 -30.31 7.00
CA THR A 746 25.33 -29.08 7.74
C THR A 746 24.35 -27.97 7.36
N ARG A 747 24.23 -26.94 8.20
CA ARG A 747 23.43 -25.74 7.89
C ARG A 747 23.91 -25.04 6.61
N ALA A 748 25.20 -25.03 6.33
CA ALA A 748 25.77 -24.51 5.08
C ALA A 748 25.32 -25.32 3.85
N GLU A 749 25.39 -26.66 3.92
CA GLU A 749 24.95 -27.52 2.82
C GLU A 749 23.44 -27.39 2.55
N ALA A 750 22.65 -27.26 3.62
CA ALA A 750 21.22 -26.97 3.50
C ALA A 750 20.98 -25.62 2.79
N ALA A 751 21.66 -24.55 3.22
CA ALA A 751 21.56 -23.23 2.60
C ALA A 751 21.91 -23.25 1.10
N GLU A 752 23.04 -23.87 0.72
CA GLU A 752 23.40 -24.01 -0.69
C GLU A 752 22.34 -24.78 -1.50
N THR A 753 21.73 -25.81 -0.90
CA THR A 753 20.67 -26.60 -1.54
C THR A 753 19.43 -25.75 -1.77
N ILE A 754 19.04 -24.90 -0.81
CA ILE A 754 17.91 -23.96 -0.97
C ILE A 754 18.19 -22.93 -2.07
N VAL A 755 19.41 -22.37 -2.15
CA VAL A 755 19.78 -21.46 -3.25
C VAL A 755 19.66 -22.16 -4.60
N ARG A 756 20.16 -23.39 -4.73
CA ARG A 756 20.01 -24.18 -5.97
C ARG A 756 18.55 -24.48 -6.29
N LEU A 757 17.74 -24.75 -5.27
CA LEU A 757 16.31 -24.97 -5.40
C LEU A 757 15.59 -23.69 -5.91
N LEU A 758 15.96 -22.50 -5.43
CA LEU A 758 15.48 -21.22 -5.95
C LEU A 758 15.97 -20.95 -7.38
N ILE A 759 17.17 -21.38 -7.77
CA ILE A 759 17.67 -21.22 -9.15
C ILE A 759 16.97 -22.17 -10.12
N ASN A 760 16.70 -23.41 -9.69
CA ASN A 760 16.24 -24.51 -10.53
C ASN A 760 14.73 -24.77 -10.49
N GLY A 761 13.95 -24.03 -9.70
CA GLY A 761 12.48 -24.12 -9.62
C GLY A 761 11.70 -23.73 -10.90
N LYS A 762 12.36 -23.70 -12.06
CA LYS A 762 11.84 -23.18 -13.33
C LYS A 762 10.79 -24.10 -13.97
#